data_AF-A0A9D3PFQ9-F1
#
_entry.id   AF-A0A9D3PFQ9-F1
#
_cell.length_a   1.000
_cell.length_b   1.000
_cell.length_c   1.000
_cell.angle_alpha   90.00
_cell.angle_beta   90.00
_cell.angle_gamma   90.00
#
_symmetry.space_group_name_H-M   'P 1'
#
loop_
_entity.id
_entity.type
_entity.pdbx_description
1 polymer ?
#
loop_
_entity_poly.entity_id
_entity_poly.type
_entity_poly.pdbx_seq_one_letter_code
_entity_poly.pdbx_strand_id
1 'polypeptide(L)'
;MSTDAEMAAYGPAAIYLRKPEKERIEAQNRPFDAKTACFVPDTKELYIKGVIQGKEGGKVTVKTADGETYSGLFCVTVNPYKWLPVYNAEVVTAYRGKKRMEAPPHIFSVSDNAYQNMLTDLLEKSRVTFQLPDERSYHIFYQIMSNHKPELIDMLLITTNPYDFPMISQGQITVASIDDKEELVATDTAIDILGFTAEEKVSIYKLTGAVMHYGNMKFKQKQREEQAEPDGTEVADKVAYLMGLNSADLLKALCYPRVKVGNEFVTKGQTVQQVANAVGALAKSVYEKMFLWMVIRINQMLDTKQPRQFFIGVLDIAGFEIFDFNSLEQLCINFTNEKLQQFFNHHMFVLEQEEYKKEGIDWEFIDFGMDLAACIELIEKPMGIFSILEEECMFPKATDTSFKNKLYDQHLGKNNAFQKPKPAKGKAEAHFSLVHYAGTVDYNIVGWLDKNKDPLNESVVQLYQKSSVKLLANLYASFASTEAAGLLGTLEEMRDEKLANLVTCTQALCRGYLMRKEFVKMMERREAVYAIQYNIRSFMNVKHWPWMKLYFKIKPLLKSAETEKEMANMKEDFIKCKEDLAKAEAKRKELEEKMVTLLQEKNDLLLQVQAESENLSDAEERCEGLIKNKIQLEAKIKELSERVDDEEEINAELTAKKRKLEDECSELKKDIDDLELTLAKVEKEKHATENKVFIYI
;
A
#
# COMPACT_ATOMS: atom_id res chain seq x y z
N MET A 1 -9.19 -18.64 -33.73
CA MET A 1 -10.24 -18.42 -32.72
C MET A 1 -10.91 -19.76 -32.47
N SER A 2 -11.09 -20.14 -31.21
CA SER A 2 -11.49 -21.50 -30.85
C SER A 2 -12.91 -21.84 -31.33
N THR A 3 -13.21 -23.10 -31.63
CA THR A 3 -14.55 -23.57 -32.06
C THR A 3 -15.45 -23.87 -30.85
N ASP A 4 -16.77 -24.00 -31.05
CA ASP A 4 -17.68 -24.46 -29.98
C ASP A 4 -17.26 -25.84 -29.42
N ALA A 5 -16.61 -26.68 -30.25
CA ALA A 5 -16.05 -27.97 -29.82
C ALA A 5 -14.85 -27.83 -28.87
N GLU A 6 -13.99 -26.81 -29.07
CA GLU A 6 -12.88 -26.51 -28.16
C GLU A 6 -13.38 -25.84 -26.87
N MET A 7 -14.50 -25.13 -26.93
CA MET A 7 -15.13 -24.54 -25.75
C MET A 7 -15.77 -25.58 -24.80
N ALA A 8 -16.05 -26.79 -25.30
CA ALA A 8 -16.62 -27.88 -24.49
C ALA A 8 -15.71 -28.30 -23.31
N ALA A 9 -14.39 -28.07 -23.43
CA ALA A 9 -13.43 -28.32 -22.36
C ALA A 9 -13.65 -27.45 -21.10
N TYR A 10 -14.37 -26.33 -21.22
CA TYR A 10 -14.73 -25.44 -20.13
C TYR A 10 -16.10 -25.77 -19.50
N GLY A 11 -16.79 -26.82 -19.99
CA GLY A 11 -18.05 -27.30 -19.43
C GLY A 11 -19.14 -26.21 -19.38
N PRO A 12 -19.95 -26.15 -18.30
CA PRO A 12 -20.98 -25.13 -18.11
C PRO A 12 -20.45 -23.69 -18.07
N ALA A 13 -19.15 -23.49 -17.83
CA ALA A 13 -18.53 -22.16 -17.77
C ALA A 13 -18.39 -21.51 -19.17
N ALA A 14 -18.42 -22.31 -20.23
CA ALA A 14 -18.16 -21.88 -21.61
C ALA A 14 -19.03 -20.69 -22.05
N ILE A 15 -20.31 -20.68 -21.66
CA ILE A 15 -21.27 -19.62 -22.00
C ILE A 15 -20.93 -18.27 -21.38
N TYR A 16 -20.23 -18.26 -20.24
CA TYR A 16 -19.81 -17.04 -19.54
C TYR A 16 -18.45 -16.54 -20.04
N LEU A 17 -17.61 -17.44 -20.55
CA LEU A 17 -16.31 -17.10 -21.14
C LEU A 17 -16.43 -16.60 -22.57
N ARG A 18 -17.46 -17.05 -23.31
CA ARG A 18 -17.63 -16.67 -24.72
C ARG A 18 -19.07 -16.89 -25.22
N LYS A 19 -19.52 -15.98 -26.10
CA LYS A 19 -20.77 -16.16 -26.85
C LYS A 19 -20.67 -17.36 -27.83
N PRO A 20 -21.76 -18.12 -28.06
CA PRO A 20 -21.78 -19.25 -28.99
C PRO A 20 -21.33 -18.88 -30.42
N GLU A 21 -20.77 -19.85 -31.15
CA GLU A 21 -20.29 -19.65 -32.51
C GLU A 21 -21.39 -19.14 -33.46
N LYS A 22 -22.62 -19.64 -33.29
CA LYS A 22 -23.80 -19.18 -34.04
C LYS A 22 -24.04 -17.67 -33.91
N GLU A 23 -24.07 -17.14 -32.69
CA GLU A 23 -24.32 -15.71 -32.43
C GLU A 23 -23.19 -14.83 -32.97
N ARG A 24 -21.95 -15.32 -32.92
CA ARG A 24 -20.79 -14.61 -33.47
C ARG A 24 -20.85 -14.52 -34.99
N ILE A 25 -21.19 -15.62 -35.66
CA ILE A 25 -21.33 -15.66 -37.12
C ILE A 25 -22.48 -14.74 -37.54
N GLU A 26 -23.60 -14.76 -36.82
CA GLU A 26 -24.72 -13.83 -37.06
C GLU A 26 -24.32 -12.36 -36.87
N ALA A 27 -23.51 -12.05 -35.85
CA ALA A 27 -23.01 -10.68 -35.61
C ALA A 27 -22.00 -10.23 -36.68
N GLN A 28 -21.07 -11.10 -37.08
CA GLN A 28 -20.04 -10.81 -38.08
C GLN A 28 -20.62 -10.64 -39.48
N ASN A 29 -21.70 -11.35 -39.78
CA ASN A 29 -22.41 -11.26 -41.06
C ASN A 29 -23.40 -10.08 -41.13
N ARG A 30 -23.54 -9.26 -40.07
CA ARG A 30 -24.35 -8.04 -40.14
C ARG A 30 -23.67 -7.05 -41.10
N PRO A 31 -24.38 -6.53 -42.11
CA PRO A 31 -23.83 -5.52 -43.02
C PRO A 31 -23.42 -4.28 -42.21
N PHE A 32 -22.14 -3.90 -42.28
CA PHE A 32 -21.60 -2.71 -41.65
C PHE A 32 -20.99 -1.79 -42.71
N ASP A 33 -21.48 -0.55 -42.79
CA ASP A 33 -20.90 0.49 -43.64
C ASP A 33 -20.10 1.48 -42.79
N ALA A 34 -18.78 1.35 -42.84
CA ALA A 34 -17.86 2.21 -42.09
C ALA A 34 -17.92 3.70 -42.51
N LYS A 35 -18.47 4.03 -43.69
CA LYS A 35 -18.53 5.42 -44.18
C LYS A 35 -19.69 6.20 -43.60
N THR A 36 -20.75 5.51 -43.17
CA THR A 36 -21.97 6.11 -42.64
C THR A 36 -22.17 5.83 -41.15
N ALA A 37 -21.50 4.82 -40.58
CA ALA A 37 -21.54 4.56 -39.15
C ALA A 37 -20.71 5.58 -38.33
N CYS A 38 -21.27 6.05 -37.21
CA CYS A 38 -20.59 6.90 -36.22
C CYS A 38 -21.11 6.61 -34.80
N PHE A 39 -20.55 7.26 -33.79
CA PHE A 39 -21.07 7.24 -32.42
C PHE A 39 -21.53 8.65 -32.03
N VAL A 40 -22.65 8.76 -31.32
CA VAL A 40 -23.23 10.02 -30.86
C VAL A 40 -23.32 9.99 -29.33
N PRO A 41 -22.95 11.07 -28.63
CA PRO A 41 -23.08 11.11 -27.18
C PRO A 41 -24.56 10.99 -26.77
N ASP A 42 -24.83 10.15 -25.79
CA ASP A 42 -26.15 9.96 -25.19
C ASP A 42 -26.08 10.12 -23.67
N THR A 43 -27.14 10.69 -23.10
CA THR A 43 -27.22 10.99 -21.66
C THR A 43 -27.36 9.75 -20.77
N LYS A 44 -27.75 8.58 -21.31
CA LYS A 44 -27.97 7.34 -20.57
C LYS A 44 -26.93 6.26 -20.89
N GLU A 45 -26.61 6.07 -22.18
CA GLU A 45 -25.68 5.02 -22.63
C GLU A 45 -24.26 5.53 -22.93
N LEU A 46 -23.97 6.80 -22.61
CA LEU A 46 -22.73 7.53 -22.90
C LEU A 46 -22.50 7.76 -24.40
N TYR A 47 -22.49 6.69 -25.21
CA TYR A 47 -22.41 6.72 -26.67
C TYR A 47 -23.33 5.67 -27.30
N ILE A 48 -24.13 6.10 -28.26
CA ILE A 48 -24.97 5.22 -29.08
C ILE A 48 -24.48 5.19 -30.51
N LYS A 49 -24.60 4.03 -31.16
CA LYS A 49 -24.25 3.92 -32.58
C LYS A 49 -25.21 4.77 -33.39
N GLY A 50 -24.71 5.37 -34.44
CA GLY A 50 -25.43 6.28 -35.30
C GLY A 50 -25.12 6.01 -36.77
N VAL A 51 -26.09 6.29 -37.63
CA VAL A 51 -25.93 6.26 -39.09
C VAL A 51 -26.14 7.66 -39.62
N ILE A 52 -25.11 8.21 -40.26
CA ILE A 52 -25.12 9.51 -40.90
C ILE A 52 -26.16 9.52 -42.02
N GLN A 53 -27.11 10.45 -41.93
CA GLN A 53 -28.19 10.67 -42.91
C GLN A 53 -27.86 11.83 -43.87
N GLY A 54 -27.05 12.80 -43.42
CA GLY A 54 -26.70 13.97 -44.22
C GLY A 54 -25.59 14.80 -43.59
N LYS A 55 -24.85 15.51 -44.43
CA LYS A 55 -23.79 16.44 -44.02
C LYS A 55 -24.08 17.81 -44.65
N GLU A 56 -24.23 18.83 -43.83
CA GLU A 56 -24.45 20.22 -44.26
C GLU A 56 -23.41 21.12 -43.60
N GLY A 57 -22.40 21.53 -44.38
CA GLY A 57 -21.28 22.30 -43.87
C GLY A 57 -20.53 21.57 -42.75
N GLY A 58 -20.39 22.21 -41.58
CA GLY A 58 -19.79 21.62 -40.38
C GLY A 58 -20.74 20.79 -39.50
N LYS A 59 -21.99 20.55 -39.93
CA LYS A 59 -22.99 19.79 -39.18
C LYS A 59 -23.31 18.46 -39.84
N VAL A 60 -23.57 17.43 -39.03
CA VAL A 60 -23.89 16.06 -39.47
C VAL A 60 -25.17 15.59 -38.80
N THR A 61 -26.13 15.12 -39.59
CA THR A 61 -27.39 14.54 -39.10
C THR A 61 -27.23 13.03 -38.96
N VAL A 62 -27.52 12.49 -37.78
CA VAL A 62 -27.26 11.07 -37.44
C VAL A 62 -28.50 10.41 -36.86
N LYS A 63 -28.80 9.18 -37.28
CA LYS A 63 -29.89 8.33 -36.76
C LYS A 63 -29.33 7.25 -35.86
N THR A 64 -29.75 7.17 -34.60
CA THR A 64 -29.12 6.30 -33.60
C THR A 64 -29.76 4.91 -33.47
N ALA A 65 -28.97 3.91 -33.09
CA ALA A 65 -29.35 2.51 -32.87
C ALA A 65 -28.48 1.89 -31.75
N ASP A 66 -29.09 1.03 -30.94
CA ASP A 66 -28.56 0.54 -29.66
C ASP A 66 -27.41 -0.51 -29.81
N GLY A 67 -26.35 -0.38 -28.99
CA GLY A 67 -25.55 -1.51 -28.49
C GLY A 67 -24.10 -1.77 -28.99
N GLU A 68 -23.15 -1.63 -28.05
CA GLU A 68 -21.90 -2.38 -27.71
C GLU A 68 -20.59 -2.35 -28.58
N THR A 69 -19.43 -2.28 -27.88
CA THR A 69 -18.02 -2.09 -28.36
C THR A 69 -17.01 -2.95 -27.54
N TYR A 70 -15.82 -3.30 -28.09
CA TYR A 70 -14.69 -3.99 -27.41
C TYR A 70 -13.32 -3.39 -27.78
N SER A 71 -12.31 -3.49 -26.89
CA SER A 71 -10.94 -2.99 -27.10
C SER A 71 -9.85 -3.94 -26.58
N GLY A 72 -8.81 -4.18 -27.40
CA GLY A 72 -7.42 -3.85 -27.05
C GLY A 72 -6.51 -4.84 -26.31
N LEU A 73 -5.27 -4.35 -26.12
CA LEU A 73 -4.05 -5.04 -25.65
C LEU A 73 -4.09 -5.48 -24.18
N PHE A 74 -5.00 -4.92 -23.38
CA PHE A 74 -5.26 -5.21 -21.97
C PHE A 74 -6.65 -5.86 -21.80
N CYS A 75 -6.82 -6.66 -20.75
CA CYS A 75 -8.13 -7.22 -20.42
C CYS A 75 -8.90 -6.19 -19.59
N VAL A 76 -9.88 -5.53 -20.21
CA VAL A 76 -10.85 -4.73 -19.44
C VAL A 76 -11.82 -5.69 -18.76
N THR A 77 -11.88 -5.62 -17.44
CA THR A 77 -12.89 -6.35 -16.67
C THR A 77 -13.90 -5.35 -16.14
N VAL A 78 -15.18 -5.67 -16.30
CA VAL A 78 -16.28 -4.96 -15.63
C VAL A 78 -16.72 -5.89 -14.52
N ASN A 79 -16.57 -5.46 -13.26
CA ASN A 79 -16.89 -6.30 -12.10
C ASN A 79 -18.37 -6.74 -12.17
N PRO A 80 -18.66 -8.06 -12.27
CA PRO A 80 -20.03 -8.54 -12.41
C PRO A 80 -20.82 -8.52 -11.09
N TYR A 81 -20.17 -8.30 -9.95
CA TYR A 81 -20.74 -8.41 -8.59
C TYR A 81 -21.52 -9.72 -8.36
N LYS A 82 -21.12 -10.79 -9.04
CA LYS A 82 -21.77 -12.10 -9.02
C LYS A 82 -20.73 -13.21 -9.09
N TRP A 83 -21.02 -14.31 -8.41
CA TRP A 83 -20.24 -15.54 -8.51
C TRP A 83 -20.48 -16.21 -9.86
N LEU A 84 -19.51 -16.10 -10.75
CA LEU A 84 -19.52 -16.80 -12.04
C LEU A 84 -18.85 -18.17 -11.89
N PRO A 85 -19.39 -19.24 -12.51
CA PRO A 85 -18.83 -20.60 -12.41
C PRO A 85 -17.59 -20.78 -13.30
N VAL A 86 -16.71 -19.79 -13.38
CA VAL A 86 -15.51 -19.75 -14.26
C VAL A 86 -14.21 -20.00 -13.51
N TYR A 87 -14.27 -20.19 -12.18
CA TYR A 87 -13.09 -20.35 -11.32
C TYR A 87 -12.89 -21.79 -10.78
N ASN A 88 -13.57 -22.78 -11.37
CA ASN A 88 -13.49 -24.16 -10.91
C ASN A 88 -12.21 -24.88 -11.42
N ALA A 89 -11.90 -26.04 -10.83
CA ALA A 89 -10.70 -26.81 -11.17
C ALA A 89 -10.65 -27.29 -12.63
N GLU A 90 -11.81 -27.50 -13.25
CA GLU A 90 -11.93 -27.87 -14.67
C GLU A 90 -11.44 -26.73 -15.56
N VAL A 91 -11.90 -25.49 -15.30
CA VAL A 91 -11.46 -24.30 -16.01
C VAL A 91 -9.97 -24.02 -15.75
N VAL A 92 -9.47 -24.14 -14.52
CA VAL A 92 -8.04 -23.99 -14.21
C VAL A 92 -7.19 -24.97 -15.05
N THR A 93 -7.62 -26.22 -15.14
CA THR A 93 -6.94 -27.26 -15.90
C THR A 93 -7.02 -27.00 -17.42
N ALA A 94 -8.15 -26.46 -17.90
CA ALA A 94 -8.33 -26.06 -19.29
C ALA A 94 -7.46 -24.86 -19.70
N TYR A 95 -7.12 -23.97 -18.76
CA TYR A 95 -6.23 -22.82 -18.99
C TYR A 95 -4.74 -23.15 -18.79
N ARG A 96 -4.39 -24.17 -18.00
CA ARG A 96 -3.00 -24.51 -17.65
C ARG A 96 -2.14 -24.77 -18.89
N GLY A 97 -1.10 -23.96 -19.09
CA GLY A 97 -0.15 -24.12 -20.19
C GLY A 97 -0.71 -23.76 -21.57
N LYS A 98 -1.85 -23.04 -21.63
CA LYS A 98 -2.42 -22.53 -22.87
C LYS A 98 -1.88 -21.15 -23.21
N LYS A 99 -1.64 -20.91 -24.50
CA LYS A 99 -1.25 -19.58 -25.00
C LYS A 99 -2.46 -18.62 -24.98
N ARG A 100 -2.20 -17.32 -24.84
CA ARG A 100 -3.24 -16.25 -24.83
C ARG A 100 -4.21 -16.30 -26.03
N MET A 101 -3.77 -16.79 -27.19
CA MET A 101 -4.62 -16.93 -28.39
C MET A 101 -5.45 -18.22 -28.44
N GLU A 102 -5.13 -19.21 -27.62
CA GLU A 102 -5.78 -20.52 -27.58
C GLU A 102 -6.93 -20.58 -26.57
N ALA A 103 -6.93 -19.67 -25.58
CA ALA A 103 -7.94 -19.60 -24.53
C ALA A 103 -8.72 -18.28 -24.58
N PRO A 104 -10.00 -18.26 -24.20
CA PRO A 104 -10.78 -17.02 -24.13
C PRO A 104 -10.22 -16.06 -23.06
N PRO A 105 -10.45 -14.74 -23.18
CA PRO A 105 -9.97 -13.75 -22.20
C PRO A 105 -10.43 -14.09 -20.78
N HIS A 106 -9.49 -14.34 -19.88
CA HIS A 106 -9.74 -14.67 -18.48
C HIS A 106 -8.50 -14.41 -17.63
N ILE A 107 -8.67 -14.16 -16.33
CA ILE A 107 -7.56 -13.86 -15.42
C ILE A 107 -6.50 -14.98 -15.43
N PHE A 108 -6.90 -16.25 -15.50
CA PHE A 108 -5.95 -17.38 -15.58
C PHE A 108 -5.00 -17.34 -16.78
N SER A 109 -5.39 -16.74 -17.91
CA SER A 109 -4.48 -16.55 -19.06
C SER A 109 -3.45 -15.44 -18.83
N VAL A 110 -3.73 -14.52 -17.90
CA VAL A 110 -2.84 -13.43 -17.49
C VAL A 110 -1.96 -13.89 -16.33
N SER A 111 -2.52 -14.64 -15.37
CA SER A 111 -1.81 -15.13 -14.19
C SER A 111 -0.81 -16.26 -14.46
N ASP A 112 -1.01 -17.11 -15.47
CA ASP A 112 -0.01 -18.14 -15.87
C ASP A 112 1.31 -17.49 -16.37
N ASN A 113 1.27 -16.20 -16.72
CA ASN A 113 2.42 -15.37 -17.11
C ASN A 113 3.05 -14.61 -15.92
N ALA A 114 2.41 -14.63 -14.75
CA ALA A 114 2.64 -13.68 -13.66
C ALA A 114 2.51 -14.36 -12.27
N TYR A 115 3.57 -15.00 -11.75
CA TYR A 115 3.57 -15.71 -10.45
C TYR A 115 4.96 -15.64 -9.75
N GLN A 116 5.24 -15.08 -8.57
CA GLN A 116 4.47 -14.58 -7.40
C GLN A 116 5.41 -13.76 -6.47
N ASN A 117 4.87 -12.78 -5.74
CA ASN A 117 5.03 -12.39 -4.33
C ASN A 117 4.21 -11.12 -4.04
N MET A 118 3.64 -11.01 -2.84
CA MET A 118 2.76 -9.91 -2.41
C MET A 118 3.54 -8.97 -1.49
N LEU A 119 3.54 -7.67 -1.80
CA LEU A 119 4.01 -6.62 -0.90
C LEU A 119 2.79 -5.78 -0.49
N THR A 120 2.81 -5.30 0.74
CA THR A 120 1.67 -4.63 1.36
C THR A 120 1.61 -3.16 1.02
N ASP A 121 0.37 -2.69 0.83
CA ASP A 121 0.00 -1.27 0.89
C ASP A 121 -0.81 -0.95 2.15
N LEU A 122 -1.07 0.36 2.31
CA LEU A 122 -1.61 1.06 3.47
C LEU A 122 -2.85 0.41 4.13
N LEU A 123 -2.81 0.21 5.45
CA LEU A 123 -3.98 -0.12 6.27
C LEU A 123 -4.76 1.15 6.62
N GLU A 124 -6.05 1.22 6.31
CA GLU A 124 -6.91 2.35 6.70
C GLU A 124 -7.26 2.31 8.20
N LYS A 125 -6.29 2.66 9.04
CA LYS A 125 -6.43 2.57 10.50
C LYS A 125 -7.54 3.44 11.09
N SER A 126 -7.92 4.55 10.45
CA SER A 126 -9.03 5.42 10.89
C SER A 126 -10.35 4.65 11.03
N ARG A 127 -10.57 3.65 10.16
CA ARG A 127 -11.76 2.78 10.13
C ARG A 127 -11.95 1.92 11.38
N VAL A 128 -10.88 1.76 12.19
CA VAL A 128 -10.95 1.11 13.51
C VAL A 128 -11.78 1.94 14.49
N THR A 129 -11.71 3.28 14.40
CA THR A 129 -12.29 4.20 15.39
C THR A 129 -13.49 4.99 14.89
N PHE A 130 -13.64 5.09 13.57
CA PHE A 130 -14.66 5.92 12.92
C PHE A 130 -15.15 5.24 11.62
N GLN A 131 -16.43 5.38 11.30
CA GLN A 131 -17.03 4.92 10.05
C GLN A 131 -18.02 5.95 9.51
N LEU A 132 -18.09 6.12 8.19
CA LEU A 132 -19.19 6.84 7.56
C LEU A 132 -20.48 6.01 7.58
N PRO A 133 -21.67 6.64 7.42
CA PRO A 133 -22.97 5.95 7.55
C PRO A 133 -23.17 4.72 6.65
N ASP A 134 -22.55 4.71 5.47
CA ASP A 134 -22.65 3.62 4.49
C ASP A 134 -21.47 2.63 4.57
N GLU A 135 -20.57 2.81 5.53
CA GLU A 135 -19.39 1.97 5.72
C GLU A 135 -19.54 0.99 6.88
N ARG A 136 -18.80 -0.11 6.85
CA ARG A 136 -18.68 -1.06 7.96
C ARG A 136 -17.25 -1.02 8.50
N SER A 137 -17.07 -1.30 9.80
CA SER A 137 -15.73 -1.52 10.37
C SER A 137 -15.13 -2.84 9.86
N TYR A 138 -13.94 -3.23 10.32
CA TYR A 138 -13.28 -4.47 9.89
C TYR A 138 -14.10 -5.72 10.23
N HIS A 139 -14.18 -6.66 9.28
CA HIS A 139 -15.05 -7.85 9.37
C HIS A 139 -14.85 -8.69 10.63
N ILE A 140 -13.60 -8.83 11.09
CA ILE A 140 -13.25 -9.65 12.23
C ILE A 140 -14.04 -9.28 13.50
N PHE A 141 -14.38 -7.99 13.70
CA PHE A 141 -15.16 -7.54 14.86
C PHE A 141 -16.56 -8.14 14.89
N TYR A 142 -17.22 -8.24 13.73
CA TYR A 142 -18.57 -8.78 13.64
C TYR A 142 -18.58 -10.31 13.61
N GLN A 143 -17.55 -10.91 13.02
CA GLN A 143 -17.32 -12.36 13.06
C GLN A 143 -17.24 -12.86 14.51
N ILE A 144 -16.41 -12.24 15.37
CA ILE A 144 -16.30 -12.65 16.78
C ILE A 144 -17.58 -12.38 17.59
N MET A 145 -18.33 -11.32 17.27
CA MET A 145 -19.63 -11.00 17.91
C MET A 145 -20.77 -11.93 17.48
N SER A 146 -20.60 -12.71 16.40
CA SER A 146 -21.63 -13.61 15.85
C SER A 146 -22.06 -14.74 16.81
N ASN A 147 -21.30 -14.95 17.88
CA ASN A 147 -21.47 -16.01 18.89
C ASN A 147 -21.42 -17.44 18.32
N HIS A 148 -20.81 -17.61 17.15
CA HIS A 148 -20.61 -18.95 16.60
C HIS A 148 -19.57 -19.76 17.41
N LYS A 149 -18.66 -19.07 18.10
CA LYS A 149 -17.69 -19.61 19.05
C LYS A 149 -17.86 -18.94 20.43
N PRO A 150 -18.76 -19.43 21.29
CA PRO A 150 -19.07 -18.80 22.57
C PRO A 150 -17.86 -18.62 23.50
N GLU A 151 -16.87 -19.51 23.39
CA GLU A 151 -15.60 -19.40 24.11
C GLU A 151 -14.84 -18.11 23.82
N LEU A 152 -15.01 -17.52 22.64
CA LEU A 152 -14.43 -16.21 22.30
C LEU A 152 -15.18 -15.08 22.98
N ILE A 153 -16.50 -15.17 23.13
CA ILE A 153 -17.29 -14.14 23.84
C ILE A 153 -16.82 -14.03 25.29
N ASP A 154 -16.69 -15.17 25.96
CA ASP A 154 -16.24 -15.24 27.35
C ASP A 154 -14.77 -14.81 27.51
N MET A 155 -13.90 -15.27 26.61
CA MET A 155 -12.46 -14.92 26.65
C MET A 155 -12.22 -13.42 26.44
N LEU A 156 -12.99 -12.81 25.54
CA LEU A 156 -12.82 -11.41 25.14
C LEU A 156 -13.67 -10.44 25.97
N LEU A 157 -14.52 -10.95 26.86
CA LEU A 157 -15.43 -10.17 27.72
C LEU A 157 -16.34 -9.25 26.90
N ILE A 158 -16.70 -9.67 25.68
CA ILE A 158 -17.54 -8.91 24.73
C ILE A 158 -19.00 -9.35 24.80
N THR A 159 -19.89 -8.55 24.20
CA THR A 159 -21.28 -8.92 23.97
C THR A 159 -21.50 -9.21 22.50
N THR A 160 -22.68 -9.74 22.16
CA THR A 160 -23.05 -10.03 20.76
C THR A 160 -23.75 -8.87 20.08
N ASN A 161 -23.98 -7.76 20.80
CA ASN A 161 -24.67 -6.59 20.27
C ASN A 161 -23.64 -5.54 19.80
N PRO A 162 -23.52 -5.27 18.49
CA PRO A 162 -22.53 -4.32 17.98
C PRO A 162 -22.69 -2.90 18.55
N TYR A 163 -23.91 -2.49 18.91
CA TYR A 163 -24.19 -1.18 19.49
C TYR A 163 -23.61 -0.98 20.90
N ASP A 164 -23.15 -2.05 21.55
CA ASP A 164 -22.43 -1.96 22.83
C ASP A 164 -20.98 -1.46 22.64
N PHE A 165 -20.54 -1.27 21.39
CA PHE A 165 -19.19 -0.84 21.02
C PHE A 165 -19.24 0.38 20.07
N PRO A 166 -19.13 1.62 20.57
CA PRO A 166 -19.24 2.85 19.79
C PRO A 166 -18.24 2.98 18.63
N MET A 167 -17.07 2.35 18.72
CA MET A 167 -16.08 2.34 17.63
C MET A 167 -16.45 1.40 16.49
N ILE A 168 -17.46 0.54 16.65
CA ILE A 168 -17.84 -0.51 15.69
C ILE A 168 -19.23 -0.27 15.08
N SER A 169 -20.07 0.54 15.74
CA SER A 169 -21.50 0.69 15.40
C SER A 169 -21.87 2.01 14.73
N GLN A 170 -20.91 2.80 14.22
CA GLN A 170 -21.21 4.13 13.66
C GLN A 170 -21.81 4.05 12.24
N GLY A 171 -21.45 3.02 11.48
CA GLY A 171 -21.94 2.77 10.13
C GLY A 171 -22.79 1.50 10.01
N GLN A 172 -22.75 0.87 8.84
CA GLN A 172 -23.44 -0.38 8.53
C GLN A 172 -22.91 -1.54 9.38
N ILE A 173 -23.83 -2.35 9.90
CA ILE A 173 -23.50 -3.48 10.76
C ILE A 173 -23.55 -4.80 10.00
N THR A 174 -24.43 -4.90 9.00
CA THR A 174 -24.69 -6.12 8.22
C THR A 174 -24.35 -5.91 6.76
N VAL A 175 -23.81 -6.94 6.11
CA VAL A 175 -23.57 -6.95 4.66
C VAL A 175 -24.43 -8.04 4.04
N ALA A 176 -25.27 -7.69 3.06
CA ALA A 176 -26.32 -8.58 2.55
C ALA A 176 -25.81 -9.92 1.97
N SER A 177 -24.55 -9.98 1.53
CA SER A 177 -23.94 -11.15 0.89
C SER A 177 -22.96 -11.93 1.78
N ILE A 178 -22.79 -11.55 3.05
CA ILE A 178 -21.77 -12.13 3.95
C ILE A 178 -22.46 -12.67 5.21
N ASP A 179 -22.19 -13.93 5.55
CA ASP A 179 -22.55 -14.50 6.84
C ASP A 179 -21.33 -14.50 7.77
N ASP A 180 -21.33 -13.59 8.75
CA ASP A 180 -20.23 -13.45 9.70
C ASP A 180 -19.98 -14.73 10.54
N LYS A 181 -20.96 -15.62 10.66
CA LYS A 181 -20.79 -16.91 11.37
C LYS A 181 -19.93 -17.87 10.58
N GLU A 182 -20.23 -18.04 9.29
CA GLU A 182 -19.46 -18.92 8.39
C GLU A 182 -18.05 -18.36 8.20
N GLU A 183 -17.93 -17.05 8.03
CA GLU A 183 -16.65 -16.37 7.86
C GLU A 183 -15.74 -16.48 9.10
N LEU A 184 -16.29 -16.51 10.33
CA LEU A 184 -15.48 -16.75 11.53
C LEU A 184 -14.82 -18.13 11.49
N VAL A 185 -15.55 -19.16 11.04
CA VAL A 185 -15.03 -20.54 10.93
C VAL A 185 -13.92 -20.60 9.88
N ALA A 186 -14.16 -19.99 8.72
CA ALA A 186 -13.17 -19.92 7.65
C ALA A 186 -11.89 -19.20 8.12
N THR A 187 -12.04 -18.05 8.79
CA THR A 187 -10.92 -17.24 9.29
C THR A 187 -10.12 -17.99 10.36
N ASP A 188 -10.78 -18.60 11.36
CA ASP A 188 -10.09 -19.35 12.40
C ASP A 188 -9.36 -20.58 11.85
N THR A 189 -9.96 -21.27 10.88
CA THR A 189 -9.33 -22.40 10.20
C THR A 189 -8.13 -21.95 9.36
N ALA A 190 -8.20 -20.78 8.71
CA ALA A 190 -7.09 -20.23 7.95
C ALA A 190 -5.88 -19.90 8.84
N ILE A 191 -6.12 -19.36 10.05
CA ILE A 191 -5.05 -19.12 11.04
C ILE A 191 -4.33 -20.42 11.39
N ASP A 192 -5.08 -21.52 11.58
CA ASP A 192 -4.50 -22.83 11.89
C ASP A 192 -3.72 -23.41 10.68
N ILE A 193 -4.25 -23.29 9.46
CA ILE A 193 -3.59 -23.76 8.22
C ILE A 193 -2.26 -23.01 7.97
N LEU A 194 -2.23 -21.70 8.22
CA LEU A 194 -1.03 -20.86 8.06
C LEU A 194 0.05 -21.16 9.10
N GLY A 195 -0.26 -21.96 10.13
CA GLY A 195 0.70 -22.43 11.13
C GLY A 195 0.91 -21.49 12.32
N PHE A 196 -0.04 -20.58 12.58
CA PHE A 196 -0.02 -19.81 13.82
C PHE A 196 -0.20 -20.75 15.02
N THR A 197 0.56 -20.51 16.08
CA THR A 197 0.43 -21.28 17.32
C THR A 197 -0.88 -20.91 18.04
N ALA A 198 -1.37 -21.81 18.90
CA ALA A 198 -2.56 -21.54 19.71
C ALA A 198 -2.39 -20.30 20.62
N GLU A 199 -1.17 -20.05 21.12
CA GLU A 199 -0.86 -18.86 21.93
C GLU A 199 -0.92 -17.57 21.09
N GLU A 200 -0.38 -17.58 19.87
CA GLU A 200 -0.48 -16.47 18.93
C GLU A 200 -1.94 -16.20 18.53
N LYS A 201 -2.72 -17.24 18.21
CA LYS A 201 -4.14 -17.12 17.87
C LYS A 201 -4.95 -16.48 18.98
N VAL A 202 -4.78 -16.95 20.22
CA VAL A 202 -5.42 -16.34 21.40
C VAL A 202 -4.98 -14.88 21.59
N SER A 203 -3.71 -14.58 21.35
CA SER A 203 -3.20 -13.21 21.46
C SER A 203 -3.82 -12.28 20.41
N ILE A 204 -3.95 -12.73 19.16
CA ILE A 204 -4.64 -11.97 18.09
C ILE A 204 -6.06 -11.62 18.54
N TYR A 205 -6.85 -12.62 18.94
CA TYR A 205 -8.23 -12.38 19.39
C TYR A 205 -8.29 -11.45 20.61
N LYS A 206 -7.40 -11.61 21.60
CA LYS A 206 -7.35 -10.72 22.77
C LYS A 206 -7.06 -9.28 22.40
N LEU A 207 -6.12 -9.03 21.49
CA LEU A 207 -5.82 -7.69 20.99
C LEU A 207 -7.03 -7.11 20.23
N THR A 208 -7.67 -7.90 19.36
CA THR A 208 -8.89 -7.49 18.65
C THR A 208 -10.03 -7.13 19.62
N GLY A 209 -10.29 -7.98 20.62
CA GLY A 209 -11.31 -7.70 21.64
C GLY A 209 -11.00 -6.46 22.48
N ALA A 210 -9.72 -6.24 22.83
CA ALA A 210 -9.31 -5.05 23.56
C ALA A 210 -9.47 -3.76 22.73
N VAL A 211 -9.25 -3.83 21.42
CA VAL A 211 -9.53 -2.73 20.48
C VAL A 211 -10.99 -2.29 20.54
N MET A 212 -11.93 -3.24 20.61
CA MET A 212 -13.36 -2.93 20.75
C MET A 212 -13.67 -2.22 22.08
N HIS A 213 -13.07 -2.68 23.19
CA HIS A 213 -13.31 -2.10 24.51
C HIS A 213 -12.69 -0.70 24.71
N TYR A 214 -11.67 -0.31 23.94
CA TYR A 214 -11.13 1.07 24.00
C TYR A 214 -12.23 2.12 23.76
N GLY A 215 -13.12 1.87 22.80
CA GLY A 215 -14.25 2.76 22.50
C GLY A 215 -15.26 2.93 23.63
N ASN A 216 -15.25 2.02 24.61
CA ASN A 216 -16.17 2.04 25.75
C ASN A 216 -15.62 2.83 26.95
N MET A 217 -14.35 3.24 26.92
CA MET A 217 -13.76 4.00 28.03
C MET A 217 -14.40 5.39 28.13
N LYS A 218 -14.94 5.70 29.30
CA LYS A 218 -15.58 6.99 29.57
C LYS A 218 -14.71 7.82 30.51
N PHE A 219 -14.60 9.10 30.18
CA PHE A 219 -13.86 10.08 30.97
C PHE A 219 -14.76 11.29 31.20
N LYS A 220 -14.66 11.87 32.39
CA LYS A 220 -15.37 13.08 32.77
C LYS A 220 -14.40 14.19 33.13
N GLN A 221 -14.86 15.43 33.00
CA GLN A 221 -14.08 16.58 33.41
C GLN A 221 -14.14 16.72 34.93
N LYS A 222 -12.98 16.95 35.55
CA LYS A 222 -12.88 17.19 36.98
C LYS A 222 -13.52 18.54 37.34
N GLN A 223 -14.24 18.62 38.46
CA GLN A 223 -15.10 19.79 38.78
C GLN A 223 -14.38 21.15 38.91
N ARG A 224 -13.06 21.18 39.12
CA ARG A 224 -12.27 22.40 39.37
C ARG A 224 -11.06 22.56 38.45
N GLU A 225 -10.87 21.63 37.51
CA GLU A 225 -9.72 21.58 36.60
C GLU A 225 -10.23 21.18 35.22
N GLU A 226 -9.60 21.63 34.13
CA GLU A 226 -9.94 21.18 32.78
C GLU A 226 -9.45 19.75 32.46
N GLN A 227 -8.94 19.05 33.48
CA GLN A 227 -8.35 17.72 33.36
C GLN A 227 -9.42 16.62 33.39
N ALA A 228 -9.15 15.55 32.65
CA ALA A 228 -9.96 14.35 32.62
C ALA A 228 -9.71 13.46 33.83
N GLU A 229 -10.77 12.80 34.29
CA GLU A 229 -10.70 11.68 35.23
C GLU A 229 -11.56 10.52 34.69
N PRO A 230 -11.20 9.25 34.97
CA PRO A 230 -11.98 8.10 34.51
C PRO A 230 -13.37 8.08 35.13
N ASP A 231 -14.39 7.81 34.31
CA ASP A 231 -15.77 7.65 34.75
C ASP A 231 -16.11 6.16 34.95
N GLY A 232 -15.44 5.56 35.92
CA GLY A 232 -15.48 4.12 36.21
C GLY A 232 -14.23 3.37 35.75
N THR A 233 -14.02 2.17 36.29
CA THR A 233 -12.84 1.34 35.97
C THR A 233 -13.19 0.07 35.20
N GLU A 234 -14.45 -0.37 35.19
CA GLU A 234 -14.85 -1.68 34.65
C GLU A 234 -14.35 -1.93 33.22
N VAL A 235 -14.49 -0.95 32.33
CA VAL A 235 -14.02 -1.08 30.94
C VAL A 235 -12.48 -1.11 30.87
N ALA A 236 -11.81 -0.28 31.67
CA ALA A 236 -10.36 -0.28 31.75
C ALA A 236 -9.82 -1.59 32.36
N ASP A 237 -10.55 -2.20 33.28
CA ASP A 237 -10.24 -3.51 33.86
C ASP A 237 -10.35 -4.62 32.80
N LYS A 238 -11.38 -4.58 31.94
CA LYS A 238 -11.50 -5.50 30.79
C LYS A 238 -10.34 -5.35 29.81
N VAL A 239 -10.03 -4.11 29.42
CA VAL A 239 -8.91 -3.82 28.51
C VAL A 239 -7.58 -4.26 29.12
N ALA A 240 -7.33 -3.93 30.38
CA ALA A 240 -6.11 -4.30 31.08
C ALA A 240 -5.98 -5.82 31.22
N TYR A 241 -7.07 -6.55 31.47
CA TYR A 241 -7.08 -8.01 31.48
C TYR A 241 -6.66 -8.61 30.13
N LEU A 242 -7.25 -8.12 29.03
CA LEU A 242 -6.94 -8.62 27.68
C LEU A 242 -5.51 -8.26 27.24
N MET A 243 -5.05 -7.07 27.63
CA MET A 243 -3.71 -6.57 27.33
C MET A 243 -2.64 -7.06 28.29
N GLY A 244 -2.98 -7.75 29.39
CA GLY A 244 -2.02 -8.20 30.41
C GLY A 244 -1.32 -7.04 31.13
N LEU A 245 -2.08 -6.01 31.51
CA LEU A 245 -1.61 -4.78 32.15
C LEU A 245 -2.32 -4.54 33.49
N ASN A 246 -1.86 -3.53 34.23
CA ASN A 246 -2.59 -3.00 35.37
C ASN A 246 -3.52 -1.85 34.92
N SER A 247 -4.80 -1.93 35.28
CA SER A 247 -5.81 -0.94 34.87
C SER A 247 -5.62 0.44 35.47
N ALA A 248 -5.15 0.53 36.71
CA ALA A 248 -4.85 1.80 37.38
C ALA A 248 -3.67 2.50 36.70
N ASP A 249 -2.63 1.76 36.32
CA ASP A 249 -1.48 2.31 35.59
C ASP A 249 -1.87 2.76 34.19
N LEU A 250 -2.75 2.01 33.49
CA LEU A 250 -3.28 2.40 32.19
C LEU A 250 -4.08 3.71 32.27
N LEU A 251 -5.03 3.81 33.19
CA LEU A 251 -5.84 5.02 33.40
C LEU A 251 -4.99 6.23 33.80
N LYS A 252 -4.00 6.00 34.67
CA LYS A 252 -3.05 7.04 35.07
C LYS A 252 -2.20 7.50 33.89
N ALA A 253 -1.67 6.57 33.09
CA ALA A 253 -0.86 6.91 31.93
C ALA A 253 -1.67 7.69 30.88
N LEU A 254 -2.95 7.36 30.69
CA LEU A 254 -3.87 8.06 29.80
C LEU A 254 -4.20 9.48 30.29
N CYS A 255 -4.64 9.64 31.54
CA CYS A 255 -5.07 10.96 32.04
C CYS A 255 -3.89 11.86 32.44
N TYR A 256 -2.78 11.25 32.89
CA TYR A 256 -1.62 11.92 33.47
C TYR A 256 -0.31 11.34 32.92
N PRO A 257 -0.05 11.43 31.61
CA PRO A 257 1.22 11.02 31.03
C PRO A 257 2.41 11.73 31.66
N ARG A 258 3.52 10.99 31.77
CA ARG A 258 4.84 11.58 31.98
C ARG A 258 5.38 11.99 30.61
N VAL A 259 5.51 13.29 30.41
CA VAL A 259 6.03 13.88 29.18
C VAL A 259 7.43 14.41 29.45
N LYS A 260 8.36 14.12 28.54
CA LYS A 260 9.71 14.67 28.61
C LYS A 260 9.68 16.13 28.15
N VAL A 261 10.04 17.05 29.04
CA VAL A 261 10.17 18.48 28.76
C VAL A 261 11.64 18.84 28.97
N GLY A 262 12.38 18.98 27.86
CA GLY A 262 13.84 19.09 27.91
C GLY A 262 14.48 17.80 28.42
N ASN A 263 15.21 17.89 29.54
CA ASN A 263 15.85 16.73 30.18
C ASN A 263 15.06 16.15 31.37
N GLU A 264 13.93 16.77 31.75
CA GLU A 264 13.13 16.35 32.89
C GLU A 264 11.79 15.73 32.45
N PHE A 265 11.27 14.81 33.27
CA PHE A 265 9.96 14.21 33.04
C PHE A 265 8.92 14.86 33.94
N VAL A 266 7.95 15.53 33.34
CA VAL A 266 6.86 16.21 34.05
C VAL A 266 5.56 15.46 33.80
N THR A 267 4.74 15.35 34.85
CA THR A 267 3.38 14.78 34.71
C THR A 267 2.45 15.87 34.20
N LYS A 268 1.82 15.64 33.05
CA LYS A 268 0.89 16.59 32.43
C LYS A 268 -0.52 16.01 32.44
N GLY A 269 -1.47 16.69 33.08
CA GLY A 269 -2.89 16.32 32.98
C GLY A 269 -3.45 16.63 31.59
N GLN A 270 -4.25 15.72 31.06
CA GLN A 270 -4.91 15.86 29.76
C GLN A 270 -6.39 16.25 29.91
N THR A 271 -6.94 16.95 28.92
CA THR A 271 -8.38 17.22 28.84
C THR A 271 -9.16 15.99 28.39
N VAL A 272 -10.48 15.97 28.57
CA VAL A 272 -11.34 14.83 28.16
C VAL A 272 -11.17 14.51 26.67
N GLN A 273 -11.12 15.54 25.82
CA GLN A 273 -10.91 15.36 24.38
C GLN A 273 -9.52 14.78 24.07
N GLN A 274 -8.48 15.23 24.77
CA GLN A 274 -7.12 14.72 24.58
C GLN A 274 -7.02 13.24 24.96
N VAL A 275 -7.66 12.84 26.06
CA VAL A 275 -7.69 11.44 26.48
C VAL A 275 -8.48 10.59 25.49
N ALA A 276 -9.64 11.05 25.00
CA ALA A 276 -10.42 10.34 23.99
C ALA A 276 -9.63 10.14 22.69
N ASN A 277 -8.91 11.17 22.23
CA ASN A 277 -8.04 11.07 21.06
C ASN A 277 -6.89 10.08 21.31
N ALA A 278 -6.28 10.10 22.49
CA ALA A 278 -5.20 9.17 22.85
C ALA A 278 -5.68 7.72 22.90
N VAL A 279 -6.88 7.46 23.42
CA VAL A 279 -7.51 6.13 23.41
C VAL A 279 -7.77 5.65 21.98
N GLY A 280 -8.28 6.51 21.10
CA GLY A 280 -8.43 6.20 19.67
C GLY A 280 -7.08 5.92 18.98
N ALA A 281 -6.05 6.72 19.26
CA ALA A 281 -4.70 6.51 18.74
C ALA A 281 -4.10 5.16 19.18
N LEU A 282 -4.32 4.77 20.45
CA LEU A 282 -3.88 3.47 20.95
C LEU A 282 -4.62 2.30 20.29
N ALA A 283 -5.94 2.41 20.11
CA ALA A 283 -6.73 1.39 19.42
C ALA A 283 -6.24 1.19 17.99
N LYS A 284 -6.02 2.29 17.25
CA LYS A 284 -5.44 2.29 15.90
C LYS A 284 -4.05 1.63 15.88
N SER A 285 -3.16 2.04 16.78
CA SER A 285 -1.78 1.56 16.84
C SER A 285 -1.69 0.07 17.15
N VAL A 286 -2.49 -0.43 18.08
CA VAL A 286 -2.51 -1.87 18.41
C VAL A 286 -2.98 -2.69 17.21
N TYR A 287 -4.05 -2.25 16.55
CA TYR A 287 -4.59 -2.94 15.38
C TYR A 287 -3.61 -2.92 14.20
N GLU A 288 -3.00 -1.78 13.91
CA GLU A 288 -1.98 -1.60 12.87
C GLU A 288 -0.75 -2.49 13.11
N LYS A 289 -0.16 -2.42 14.31
CA LYS A 289 1.01 -3.22 14.66
C LYS A 289 0.70 -4.73 14.63
N MET A 290 -0.48 -5.13 15.11
CA MET A 290 -0.93 -6.52 15.03
C MET A 290 -1.07 -6.97 13.57
N PHE A 291 -1.70 -6.16 12.72
CA PHE A 291 -1.87 -6.46 11.30
C PHE A 291 -0.52 -6.59 10.57
N LEU A 292 0.38 -5.63 10.74
CA LEU A 292 1.73 -5.67 10.16
C LEU A 292 2.54 -6.87 10.66
N TRP A 293 2.44 -7.19 11.95
CA TRP A 293 3.07 -8.39 12.50
C TRP A 293 2.48 -9.67 11.89
N MET A 294 1.17 -9.76 11.71
CA MET A 294 0.54 -10.90 11.04
C MET A 294 1.03 -11.06 9.61
N VAL A 295 1.17 -9.96 8.85
CA VAL A 295 1.76 -9.97 7.50
C VAL A 295 3.18 -10.52 7.53
N ILE A 296 4.05 -9.99 8.40
CA ILE A 296 5.43 -10.48 8.54
C ILE A 296 5.43 -11.98 8.89
N ARG A 297 4.54 -12.40 9.81
CA ARG A 297 4.42 -13.80 10.24
C ARG A 297 3.98 -14.71 9.10
N ILE A 298 3.00 -14.28 8.30
CA ILE A 298 2.52 -15.01 7.12
C ILE A 298 3.64 -15.10 6.08
N ASN A 299 4.34 -14.00 5.81
CA ASN A 299 5.47 -13.99 4.88
C ASN A 299 6.58 -14.96 5.30
N GLN A 300 6.88 -15.05 6.61
CA GLN A 300 7.84 -16.03 7.13
C GLN A 300 7.38 -17.48 6.94
N MET A 301 6.08 -17.76 7.02
CA MET A 301 5.53 -19.12 6.82
C MET A 301 5.42 -19.51 5.35
N LEU A 302 5.18 -18.54 4.48
CA LEU A 302 5.11 -18.73 3.03
C LEU A 302 6.48 -18.64 2.34
N ASP A 303 7.51 -18.15 3.03
CA ASP A 303 8.87 -18.10 2.50
C ASP A 303 9.43 -19.52 2.25
N THR A 304 9.82 -19.76 1.00
CA THR A 304 10.35 -21.06 0.57
C THR A 304 11.82 -21.27 0.92
N LYS A 305 12.53 -20.27 1.48
CA LYS A 305 13.98 -20.28 1.82
C LYS A 305 14.95 -20.59 0.67
N GLN A 306 14.44 -20.96 -0.50
CA GLN A 306 15.22 -21.12 -1.72
C GLN A 306 15.51 -19.74 -2.30
N PRO A 307 16.76 -19.42 -2.67
CA PRO A 307 17.07 -18.17 -3.33
C PRO A 307 16.30 -18.10 -4.65
N ARG A 308 15.44 -17.09 -4.81
CA ARG A 308 14.69 -16.85 -6.04
C ARG A 308 15.31 -15.69 -6.80
N GLN A 309 15.56 -15.88 -8.09
CA GLN A 309 16.09 -14.86 -8.98
C GLN A 309 14.98 -14.02 -9.65
N PHE A 310 13.74 -14.52 -9.64
CA PHE A 310 12.58 -13.90 -10.28
C PHE A 310 11.40 -13.83 -9.30
N PHE A 311 10.61 -12.76 -9.42
CA PHE A 311 9.35 -12.59 -8.70
C PHE A 311 8.33 -11.90 -9.61
N ILE A 312 7.05 -12.01 -9.27
CA ILE A 312 5.99 -11.21 -9.88
C ILE A 312 5.23 -10.47 -8.78
N GLY A 313 5.15 -9.15 -8.89
CA GLY A 313 4.33 -8.32 -8.01
C GLY A 313 2.89 -8.25 -8.51
N VAL A 314 1.94 -8.51 -7.62
CA VAL A 314 0.53 -8.17 -7.84
C VAL A 314 0.23 -6.94 -7.01
N LEU A 315 -0.15 -5.86 -7.69
CA LEU A 315 -0.59 -4.63 -7.03
C LEU A 315 -2.11 -4.68 -6.87
N ASP A 316 -2.56 -4.87 -5.64
CA ASP A 316 -3.98 -4.87 -5.25
C ASP A 316 -4.20 -3.76 -4.25
N ILE A 317 -4.51 -2.57 -4.77
CA ILE A 317 -4.75 -1.37 -3.98
C ILE A 317 -6.25 -1.04 -3.97
N ALA A 318 -6.68 -0.30 -2.95
CA ALA A 318 -8.00 0.30 -2.96
C ALA A 318 -8.17 1.17 -4.21
N GLY A 319 -9.35 1.09 -4.84
CA GLY A 319 -9.68 1.92 -5.99
C GLY A 319 -9.78 3.40 -5.62
N PHE A 320 -9.93 4.27 -6.62
CA PHE A 320 -10.13 5.69 -6.40
C PHE A 320 -11.43 5.96 -5.61
N GLU A 321 -11.34 6.65 -4.48
CA GLU A 321 -12.45 6.90 -3.55
C GLU A 321 -12.92 8.35 -3.61
N ILE A 322 -14.23 8.54 -3.78
CA ILE A 322 -14.87 9.86 -3.74
C ILE A 322 -16.09 9.78 -2.83
N PHE A 323 -15.94 10.30 -1.61
CA PHE A 323 -17.02 10.41 -0.64
C PHE A 323 -17.45 11.87 -0.44
N ASP A 324 -18.54 12.06 0.32
CA ASP A 324 -18.94 13.41 0.76
C ASP A 324 -17.98 14.00 1.81
N PHE A 325 -17.20 13.15 2.49
CA PHE A 325 -16.16 13.55 3.44
C PHE A 325 -14.86 12.79 3.15
N ASN A 326 -13.92 13.44 2.45
CA ASN A 326 -12.60 12.87 2.14
C ASN A 326 -11.55 13.45 3.08
N SER A 327 -10.79 12.60 3.76
CA SER A 327 -9.74 13.02 4.69
C SER A 327 -8.34 12.64 4.18
N LEU A 328 -7.33 12.69 5.06
CA LEU A 328 -5.93 12.42 4.71
C LEU A 328 -5.75 11.00 4.12
N GLU A 329 -6.49 10.04 4.67
CA GLU A 329 -6.47 8.64 4.23
C GLU A 329 -6.91 8.51 2.77
N GLN A 330 -8.04 9.14 2.40
CA GLN A 330 -8.50 9.19 1.02
C GLN A 330 -7.50 9.92 0.09
N LEU A 331 -6.82 10.97 0.57
CA LEU A 331 -5.78 11.64 -0.22
C LEU A 331 -4.64 10.67 -0.55
N CYS A 332 -4.17 9.88 0.42
CA CYS A 332 -3.12 8.88 0.21
C CYS A 332 -3.57 7.79 -0.77
N ILE A 333 -4.81 7.27 -0.62
CA ILE A 333 -5.38 6.26 -1.54
C ILE A 333 -5.47 6.81 -2.97
N ASN A 334 -6.03 8.01 -3.12
CA ASN A 334 -6.22 8.65 -4.43
C ASN A 334 -4.88 9.03 -5.07
N PHE A 335 -3.88 9.43 -4.27
CA PHE A 335 -2.52 9.69 -4.74
C PHE A 335 -1.84 8.43 -5.31
N THR A 336 -1.99 7.27 -4.64
CA THR A 336 -1.48 5.99 -5.17
C THR A 336 -2.18 5.63 -6.49
N ASN A 337 -3.49 5.83 -6.58
CA ASN A 337 -4.23 5.60 -7.84
C ASN A 337 -3.78 6.56 -8.96
N GLU A 338 -3.52 7.84 -8.66
CA GLU A 338 -2.98 8.82 -9.61
C GLU A 338 -1.61 8.36 -10.14
N LYS A 339 -0.72 7.92 -9.25
CA LYS A 339 0.59 7.36 -9.62
C LYS A 339 0.47 6.08 -10.43
N LEU A 340 -0.46 5.19 -10.10
CA LEU A 340 -0.71 3.97 -10.87
C LEU A 340 -1.20 4.28 -12.28
N GLN A 341 -2.09 5.27 -12.43
CA GLN A 341 -2.54 5.73 -13.74
C GLN A 341 -1.40 6.38 -14.53
N GLN A 342 -0.53 7.16 -13.89
CA GLN A 342 0.66 7.73 -14.54
C GLN A 342 1.64 6.64 -14.96
N PHE A 343 1.86 5.62 -14.12
CA PHE A 343 2.66 4.45 -14.45
C PHE A 343 2.09 3.72 -15.67
N PHE A 344 0.76 3.54 -15.72
CA PHE A 344 0.08 2.98 -16.89
C PHE A 344 0.30 3.82 -18.14
N ASN A 345 0.12 5.15 -18.07
CA ASN A 345 0.34 6.05 -19.21
C ASN A 345 1.79 5.99 -19.70
N HIS A 346 2.74 6.04 -18.77
CA HIS A 346 4.17 5.98 -19.08
C HIS A 346 4.55 4.63 -19.70
N HIS A 347 4.08 3.52 -19.14
CA HIS A 347 4.39 2.19 -19.65
C HIS A 347 3.73 1.91 -21.01
N MET A 348 2.46 2.28 -21.18
CA MET A 348 1.74 2.01 -22.43
C MET A 348 2.17 2.88 -23.60
N PHE A 349 2.49 4.15 -23.34
CA PHE A 349 2.74 5.09 -24.42
C PHE A 349 4.22 5.46 -24.54
N VAL A 350 4.92 5.68 -23.43
CA VAL A 350 6.31 6.18 -23.49
C VAL A 350 7.29 5.03 -23.66
N LEU A 351 7.27 4.05 -22.75
CA LEU A 351 8.24 2.94 -22.77
C LEU A 351 8.11 2.05 -24.00
N GLU A 352 6.89 1.79 -24.48
CA GLU A 352 6.67 1.03 -25.73
C GLU A 352 7.32 1.72 -26.94
N GLN A 353 7.16 3.04 -27.06
CA GLN A 353 7.78 3.82 -28.14
C GLN A 353 9.30 3.98 -27.97
N GLU A 354 9.79 4.04 -26.73
CA GLU A 354 11.24 4.02 -26.44
C GLU A 354 11.86 2.69 -26.86
N GLU A 355 11.17 1.56 -26.66
CA GLU A 355 11.65 0.26 -27.14
C GLU A 355 11.66 0.20 -28.68
N TYR A 356 10.65 0.75 -29.37
CA TYR A 356 10.68 0.85 -30.84
C TYR A 356 11.88 1.63 -31.35
N LYS A 357 12.20 2.75 -30.69
CA LYS A 357 13.37 3.57 -31.01
C LYS A 357 14.68 2.83 -30.76
N LYS A 358 14.76 2.09 -29.66
CA LYS A 358 15.93 1.30 -29.27
C LYS A 358 16.17 0.11 -30.20
N GLU A 359 15.10 -0.53 -30.67
CA GLU A 359 15.13 -1.61 -31.67
C GLU A 359 15.33 -1.09 -33.10
N GLY A 360 15.34 0.24 -33.30
CA GLY A 360 15.55 0.87 -34.61
C GLY A 360 14.40 0.65 -35.58
N ILE A 361 13.18 0.47 -35.07
CA ILE A 361 11.96 0.33 -35.86
C ILE A 361 11.58 1.72 -36.41
N ASP A 362 11.18 1.77 -37.67
CA ASP A 362 10.67 3.00 -38.31
C ASP A 362 9.33 3.39 -37.67
N TRP A 363 9.39 4.33 -36.73
CA TRP A 363 8.28 4.76 -35.90
C TRP A 363 8.32 6.27 -35.69
N GLU A 364 7.21 6.95 -35.97
CA GLU A 364 7.03 8.37 -35.65
C GLU A 364 6.48 8.51 -34.23
N PHE A 365 7.17 9.26 -33.37
CA PHE A 365 6.76 9.46 -31.98
C PHE A 365 5.38 10.15 -31.91
N ILE A 366 4.44 9.51 -31.22
CA ILE A 366 3.09 10.01 -30.99
C ILE A 366 2.98 10.45 -29.54
N ASP A 367 2.73 11.74 -29.33
CA ASP A 367 2.41 12.29 -28.01
C ASP A 367 0.90 12.22 -27.77
N PHE A 368 0.51 11.52 -26.71
CA PHE A 368 -0.89 11.35 -26.31
C PHE A 368 -1.36 12.42 -25.32
N GLY A 369 -0.47 13.29 -24.81
CA GLY A 369 -0.83 14.40 -23.91
C GLY A 369 -1.41 13.99 -22.56
N MET A 370 -1.25 12.72 -22.16
CA MET A 370 -1.80 12.17 -20.91
C MET A 370 -0.76 12.20 -19.79
N ASP A 371 -0.44 13.40 -19.32
CA ASP A 371 0.52 13.59 -18.22
C ASP A 371 -0.18 14.01 -16.93
N LEU A 372 -0.16 13.13 -15.93
CA LEU A 372 -0.68 13.37 -14.58
C LEU A 372 0.39 13.90 -13.63
N ALA A 373 1.62 14.15 -14.11
CA ALA A 373 2.73 14.66 -13.31
C ALA A 373 2.34 15.94 -12.55
N ALA A 374 1.55 16.84 -13.13
CA ALA A 374 1.17 18.08 -12.48
C ALA A 374 0.41 17.89 -11.14
N CYS A 375 -0.42 16.84 -11.03
CA CYS A 375 -1.14 16.51 -9.80
C CYS A 375 -0.25 15.71 -8.83
N ILE A 376 0.55 14.78 -9.34
CA ILE A 376 1.49 13.98 -8.53
C ILE A 376 2.55 14.89 -7.89
N GLU A 377 3.12 15.80 -8.67
CA GLU A 377 4.13 16.76 -8.19
C GLU A 377 3.56 17.73 -7.16
N LEU A 378 2.31 18.17 -7.34
CA LEU A 378 1.60 18.99 -6.35
C LEU A 378 1.56 18.30 -4.98
N ILE A 379 1.43 16.98 -4.94
CA ILE A 379 1.31 16.21 -3.71
C ILE A 379 2.70 15.86 -3.14
N GLU A 380 3.61 15.34 -3.97
CA GLU A 380 4.86 14.69 -3.55
C GLU A 380 6.10 15.60 -3.56
N LYS A 381 6.22 16.53 -4.52
CA LYS A 381 7.46 17.28 -4.70
C LYS A 381 7.73 18.20 -3.50
N PRO A 382 8.98 18.67 -3.34
CA PRO A 382 9.30 19.70 -2.37
C PRO A 382 8.36 20.91 -2.52
N MET A 383 7.87 21.45 -1.40
CA MET A 383 6.82 22.48 -1.36
C MET A 383 5.44 22.01 -1.86
N GLY A 384 5.22 20.72 -2.03
CA GLY A 384 3.92 20.10 -2.27
C GLY A 384 3.14 19.83 -0.99
N ILE A 385 1.96 19.21 -1.12
CA ILE A 385 1.02 19.01 -0.01
C ILE A 385 1.65 18.22 1.15
N PHE A 386 2.34 17.10 0.88
CA PHE A 386 2.95 16.29 1.93
C PHE A 386 4.11 16.99 2.61
N SER A 387 4.97 17.67 1.85
CA SER A 387 6.08 18.46 2.39
C SER A 387 5.58 19.59 3.31
N ILE A 388 4.53 20.31 2.92
CA ILE A 388 3.93 21.37 3.76
C ILE A 388 3.26 20.76 5.00
N LEU A 389 2.63 19.59 4.88
CA LEU A 389 1.99 18.90 5.99
C LEU A 389 3.02 18.46 7.04
N GLU A 390 4.12 17.85 6.61
CA GLU A 390 5.24 17.44 7.47
C GLU A 390 5.85 18.64 8.18
N GLU A 391 6.17 19.72 7.45
CA GLU A 391 6.70 20.95 8.05
C GLU A 391 5.72 21.50 9.10
N GLU A 392 4.44 21.70 8.76
CA GLU A 392 3.41 22.21 9.70
C GLU A 392 3.23 21.30 10.93
N CYS A 393 3.45 19.99 10.81
CA CYS A 393 3.41 19.09 11.96
C CYS A 393 4.52 19.40 12.98
N MET A 394 5.65 19.95 12.55
CA MET A 394 6.77 20.31 13.42
C MET A 394 6.57 21.64 14.16
N PHE A 395 5.66 22.51 13.69
CA PHE A 395 5.39 23.80 14.34
C PHE A 395 4.39 23.65 15.51
N PRO A 396 4.75 24.02 16.75
CA PRO A 396 3.88 23.83 17.92
C PRO A 396 2.56 24.62 17.91
N LYS A 397 2.48 25.69 17.13
CA LYS A 397 1.29 26.56 16.99
C LYS A 397 0.56 26.39 15.66
N ALA A 398 1.00 25.46 14.81
CA ALA A 398 0.29 25.17 13.58
C ALA A 398 -1.08 24.55 13.88
N THR A 399 -2.04 24.88 13.03
CA THR A 399 -3.42 24.39 13.07
C THR A 399 -3.79 23.94 11.66
N ASP A 400 -4.82 23.12 11.51
CA ASP A 400 -5.27 22.72 10.18
C ASP A 400 -5.63 23.97 9.32
N THR A 401 -6.06 25.07 9.96
CA THR A 401 -6.31 26.35 9.26
C THR A 401 -5.03 27.01 8.77
N SER A 402 -3.93 26.99 9.53
CA SER A 402 -2.64 27.53 9.05
C SER A 402 -2.09 26.70 7.89
N PHE A 403 -2.22 25.37 7.97
CA PHE A 403 -1.90 24.46 6.87
C PHE A 403 -2.68 24.80 5.59
N LYS A 404 -4.01 24.99 5.69
CA LYS A 404 -4.84 25.43 4.56
C LYS A 404 -4.34 26.70 3.92
N ASN A 405 -4.05 27.71 4.73
CA ASN A 405 -3.66 29.03 4.23
C ASN A 405 -2.32 28.93 3.47
N LYS A 406 -1.36 28.17 4.00
CA LYS A 406 -0.09 27.88 3.30
C LYS A 406 -0.31 27.17 1.96
N LEU A 407 -1.19 26.16 1.91
CA LEU A 407 -1.54 25.49 0.64
C LEU A 407 -2.11 26.47 -0.38
N TYR A 408 -3.00 27.37 0.05
CA TYR A 408 -3.61 28.37 -0.81
C TYR A 408 -2.56 29.36 -1.34
N ASP A 409 -1.71 29.91 -0.47
CA ASP A 409 -0.66 30.85 -0.86
C ASP A 409 0.34 30.21 -1.84
N GLN A 410 0.65 28.93 -1.62
CA GLN A 410 1.61 28.20 -2.43
C GLN A 410 1.07 27.75 -3.78
N HIS A 411 -0.18 27.30 -3.88
CA HIS A 411 -0.67 26.59 -5.07
C HIS A 411 -1.86 27.23 -5.78
N LEU A 412 -2.68 28.03 -5.09
CA LEU A 412 -3.90 28.59 -5.68
C LEU A 412 -3.56 29.53 -6.86
N GLY A 413 -4.14 29.25 -8.03
CA GLY A 413 -3.92 30.04 -9.25
C GLY A 413 -2.56 29.81 -9.93
N LYS A 414 -1.67 29.01 -9.32
CA LYS A 414 -0.37 28.61 -9.89
C LYS A 414 -0.41 27.19 -10.46
N ASN A 415 -1.15 26.28 -9.82
CA ASN A 415 -1.34 24.91 -10.30
C ASN A 415 -2.82 24.66 -10.65
N ASN A 416 -3.09 24.25 -11.90
CA ASN A 416 -4.45 24.00 -12.40
C ASN A 416 -5.16 22.83 -11.69
N ALA A 417 -4.39 21.92 -11.10
CA ALA A 417 -4.90 20.79 -10.33
C ALA A 417 -5.42 21.20 -8.94
N PHE A 418 -5.03 22.38 -8.42
CA PHE A 418 -5.46 22.86 -7.10
C PHE A 418 -6.57 23.91 -7.23
N GLN A 419 -7.74 23.64 -6.67
CA GLN A 419 -8.93 24.49 -6.81
C GLN A 419 -9.59 24.81 -5.45
N LYS A 420 -10.39 25.88 -5.46
CA LYS A 420 -11.31 26.16 -4.35
C LYS A 420 -12.53 25.24 -4.44
N PRO A 421 -13.03 24.73 -3.30
CA PRO A 421 -14.22 23.88 -3.28
C PRO A 421 -15.45 24.66 -3.72
N LYS A 422 -16.31 23.98 -4.48
CA LYS A 422 -17.59 24.55 -4.92
C LYS A 422 -18.64 24.30 -3.84
N PRO A 423 -19.17 25.34 -3.17
CA PRO A 423 -20.12 25.13 -2.09
C PRO A 423 -21.42 24.51 -2.62
N ALA A 424 -21.74 23.30 -2.17
CA ALA A 424 -22.99 22.60 -2.46
C ALA A 424 -23.89 22.59 -1.22
N LYS A 425 -25.19 22.89 -1.38
CA LYS A 425 -26.16 22.87 -0.28
C LYS A 425 -26.25 21.46 0.32
N GLY A 426 -25.97 21.34 1.62
CA GLY A 426 -26.13 20.10 2.39
C GLY A 426 -24.90 19.18 2.41
N LYS A 427 -23.77 19.57 1.80
CA LYS A 427 -22.49 18.84 1.91
C LYS A 427 -21.63 19.37 3.05
N ALA A 428 -20.75 18.49 3.58
CA ALA A 428 -19.75 18.88 4.56
C ALA A 428 -18.82 19.97 3.99
N GLU A 429 -18.38 20.91 4.83
CA GLU A 429 -17.51 22.00 4.39
C GLU A 429 -16.12 21.45 4.04
N ALA A 430 -15.79 21.46 2.76
CA ALA A 430 -14.47 21.10 2.25
C ALA A 430 -13.53 22.32 2.29
N HIS A 431 -12.24 22.06 2.41
CA HIS A 431 -11.22 23.11 2.58
C HIS A 431 -10.43 23.37 1.30
N PHE A 432 -10.21 22.36 0.46
CA PHE A 432 -9.62 22.51 -0.88
C PHE A 432 -10.11 21.38 -1.80
N SER A 433 -9.91 21.55 -3.10
CA SER A 433 -10.25 20.53 -4.09
C SER A 433 -9.05 20.21 -4.98
N LEU A 434 -8.88 18.94 -5.31
CA LEU A 434 -7.90 18.49 -6.29
C LEU A 434 -8.60 17.94 -7.53
N VAL A 435 -8.05 18.28 -8.69
CA VAL A 435 -8.45 17.70 -9.97
C VAL A 435 -7.58 16.49 -10.25
N HIS A 436 -8.11 15.32 -9.94
CA HIS A 436 -7.50 14.03 -10.26
C HIS A 436 -7.94 13.55 -11.65
N TYR A 437 -7.25 12.55 -12.20
CA TYR A 437 -7.63 11.94 -13.49
C TYR A 437 -9.08 11.38 -13.49
N ALA A 438 -9.54 10.86 -12.36
CA ALA A 438 -10.86 10.25 -12.20
C ALA A 438 -11.98 11.30 -11.96
N GLY A 439 -11.62 12.49 -11.50
CA GLY A 439 -12.57 13.56 -11.18
C GLY A 439 -12.05 14.56 -10.15
N THR A 440 -12.83 15.60 -9.89
CA THR A 440 -12.51 16.57 -8.84
C THR A 440 -12.95 16.04 -7.48
N VAL A 441 -12.05 16.04 -6.49
CA VAL A 441 -12.30 15.57 -5.13
C VAL A 441 -12.15 16.72 -4.14
N ASP A 442 -13.13 16.84 -3.26
CA ASP A 442 -13.18 17.85 -2.20
C ASP A 442 -12.64 17.25 -0.88
N TYR A 443 -11.55 17.81 -0.36
CA TYR A 443 -10.87 17.33 0.84
C TYR A 443 -11.16 18.17 2.07
N ASN A 444 -11.34 17.50 3.22
CA ASN A 444 -11.50 18.10 4.52
C ASN A 444 -10.25 17.86 5.38
N ILE A 445 -9.61 18.95 5.79
CA ILE A 445 -8.33 18.95 6.53
C ILE A 445 -8.46 18.81 8.04
N VAL A 446 -9.68 18.76 8.58
CA VAL A 446 -9.89 18.73 10.03
C VAL A 446 -9.21 17.49 10.61
N GLY A 447 -8.32 17.71 11.57
CA GLY A 447 -7.53 16.69 12.23
C GLY A 447 -6.35 16.17 11.41
N TRP A 448 -5.98 16.76 10.27
CA TRP A 448 -4.86 16.26 9.45
C TRP A 448 -3.53 16.34 10.19
N LEU A 449 -3.25 17.45 10.89
CA LEU A 449 -2.01 17.57 11.66
C LEU A 449 -1.95 16.51 12.77
N ASP A 450 -3.07 16.25 13.44
CA ASP A 450 -3.14 15.24 14.50
C ASP A 450 -3.05 13.81 13.94
N LYS A 451 -3.68 13.53 12.80
CA LYS A 451 -3.61 12.26 12.08
C LYS A 451 -2.20 11.95 11.59
N ASN A 452 -1.48 12.96 11.10
CA ASN A 452 -0.12 12.81 10.61
C ASN A 452 0.90 12.69 11.76
N LYS A 453 0.65 13.36 12.89
CA LYS A 453 1.48 13.21 14.11
C LYS A 453 1.28 11.86 14.81
N ASP A 454 0.04 11.33 14.74
CA ASP A 454 -0.46 10.13 15.44
C ASP A 454 0.20 9.92 16.82
N PRO A 455 0.20 10.93 17.71
CA PRO A 455 1.09 10.95 18.86
C PRO A 455 0.71 9.86 19.86
N LEU A 456 1.55 8.85 19.96
CA LEU A 456 1.42 7.83 20.99
C LEU A 456 2.00 8.33 22.31
N ASN A 457 1.23 8.12 23.37
CA ASN A 457 1.65 8.44 24.71
C ASN A 457 2.78 7.49 25.15
N GLU A 458 4.01 8.01 25.26
CA GLU A 458 5.20 7.24 25.66
C GLU A 458 5.00 6.46 26.98
N SER A 459 4.23 7.02 27.93
CA SER A 459 3.95 6.34 29.20
C SER A 459 3.13 5.07 28.99
N VAL A 460 2.20 5.07 28.02
CA VAL A 460 1.39 3.89 27.67
C VAL A 460 2.19 2.91 26.81
N VAL A 461 3.04 3.41 25.91
CA VAL A 461 3.95 2.55 25.12
C VAL A 461 4.89 1.75 26.04
N GLN A 462 5.48 2.41 27.04
CA GLN A 462 6.32 1.74 28.06
C GLN A 462 5.54 0.71 28.89
N LEU A 463 4.24 0.94 29.10
CA LEU A 463 3.37 -0.01 29.78
C LEU A 463 3.15 -1.26 28.91
N TYR A 464 2.92 -1.09 27.60
CA TYR A 464 2.74 -2.20 26.66
C TYR A 464 4.00 -3.05 26.49
N GLN A 465 5.18 -2.41 26.51
CA GLN A 465 6.48 -3.11 26.51
C GLN A 465 6.65 -4.07 27.70
N LYS A 466 5.95 -3.81 28.81
CA LYS A 466 5.98 -4.63 30.04
C LYS A 466 4.78 -5.57 30.16
N SER A 467 3.95 -5.67 29.13
CA SER A 467 2.78 -6.53 29.12
C SER A 467 3.15 -8.00 29.37
N SER A 468 2.30 -8.72 30.10
CA SER A 468 2.40 -10.18 30.22
C SER A 468 1.99 -10.93 28.94
N VAL A 469 1.29 -10.25 28.01
CA VAL A 469 0.97 -10.79 26.69
C VAL A 469 2.20 -10.62 25.79
N LYS A 470 2.91 -11.72 25.53
CA LYS A 470 4.17 -11.71 24.76
C LYS A 470 4.04 -11.01 23.42
N LEU A 471 2.93 -11.23 22.70
CA LEU A 471 2.69 -10.59 21.41
C LEU A 471 2.66 -9.06 21.58
N LEU A 472 1.88 -8.54 22.53
CA LEU A 472 1.79 -7.09 22.77
C LEU A 472 3.16 -6.49 23.12
N ALA A 473 3.91 -7.14 24.02
CA ALA A 473 5.26 -6.70 24.36
C ALA A 473 6.17 -6.65 23.12
N ASN A 474 6.13 -7.69 22.27
CA ASN A 474 6.91 -7.76 21.04
C ASN A 474 6.53 -6.65 20.03
N LEU A 475 5.24 -6.35 19.87
CA LEU A 475 4.76 -5.28 18.95
C LEU A 475 5.33 -3.89 19.28
N TYR A 476 5.72 -3.67 20.54
CA TYR A 476 6.25 -2.41 21.04
C TYR A 476 7.72 -2.49 21.49
N ALA A 477 8.41 -3.61 21.24
CA ALA A 477 9.80 -3.84 21.65
C ALA A 477 10.85 -3.23 20.70
N SER A 478 10.50 -2.87 19.45
CA SER A 478 11.48 -2.43 18.44
C SER A 478 10.87 -1.43 17.45
N PHE A 479 11.56 -0.31 17.21
CA PHE A 479 11.39 0.55 16.03
C PHE A 479 12.38 0.06 14.98
N ALA A 480 11.93 -0.53 13.87
CA ALA A 480 12.77 -0.79 12.70
C ALA A 480 11.91 -0.87 11.44
N SER A 481 12.21 0.01 10.48
CA SER A 481 11.76 0.03 9.09
C SER A 481 12.39 -1.12 8.29
N THR A 482 11.70 -1.59 7.26
CA THR A 482 12.12 -2.73 6.42
C THR A 482 12.25 -2.25 4.97
N GLU A 483 13.43 -2.38 4.37
CA GLU A 483 13.71 -2.14 2.94
C GLU A 483 14.19 -3.42 2.23
N ALA A 484 13.95 -3.52 0.91
CA ALA A 484 14.59 -4.50 0.02
C ALA A 484 14.69 -3.99 -1.44
N ALA A 485 15.78 -4.36 -2.14
CA ALA A 485 16.25 -3.83 -3.44
C ALA A 485 16.56 -4.91 -4.52
N GLY A 486 16.48 -4.49 -5.81
CA GLY A 486 17.18 -4.88 -7.11
C GLY A 486 17.34 -6.37 -7.52
N LEU A 487 17.12 -6.90 -8.74
CA LEU A 487 17.21 -6.60 -10.21
C LEU A 487 18.56 -6.94 -10.91
N LEU A 488 18.58 -7.95 -11.82
CA LEU A 488 19.19 -7.98 -13.19
C LEU A 488 19.25 -9.42 -13.77
N GLY A 489 18.73 -9.63 -14.99
CA GLY A 489 18.79 -10.95 -15.66
C GLY A 489 18.27 -10.97 -17.11
N THR A 490 18.58 -9.94 -17.90
CA THR A 490 18.03 -9.68 -19.25
C THR A 490 18.87 -10.25 -20.41
N LEU A 491 19.35 -11.51 -20.36
CA LEU A 491 20.20 -12.05 -21.45
C LEU A 491 19.98 -13.52 -21.87
N GLU A 492 18.93 -14.22 -21.43
CA GLU A 492 18.76 -15.65 -21.80
C GLU A 492 17.62 -15.96 -22.80
N GLU A 493 16.77 -15.00 -23.16
CA GLU A 493 15.53 -15.28 -23.92
C GLU A 493 15.66 -15.39 -25.45
N MET A 494 16.81 -15.07 -26.05
CA MET A 494 16.95 -15.12 -27.53
C MET A 494 17.30 -16.52 -28.10
N ARG A 495 17.37 -17.58 -27.27
CA ARG A 495 17.75 -18.93 -27.75
C ARG A 495 16.56 -19.84 -28.07
N ASP A 496 15.41 -19.64 -27.42
CA ASP A 496 14.41 -20.70 -27.29
C ASP A 496 13.33 -20.72 -28.40
N GLU A 497 13.34 -19.76 -29.32
CA GLU A 497 12.36 -19.69 -30.42
C GLU A 497 12.65 -20.65 -31.60
N LYS A 498 13.86 -21.21 -31.71
CA LYS A 498 14.24 -22.16 -32.78
C LYS A 498 14.11 -23.64 -32.42
N LEU A 499 13.80 -23.99 -31.17
CA LEU A 499 13.86 -25.37 -30.67
C LEU A 499 12.56 -26.19 -30.83
N ALA A 500 11.41 -25.56 -31.12
CA ALA A 500 10.10 -26.25 -31.11
C ALA A 500 9.99 -27.44 -32.10
N ASN A 501 10.54 -27.36 -33.31
CA ASN A 501 10.48 -28.46 -34.28
C ASN A 501 11.48 -29.60 -33.97
N LEU A 502 12.63 -29.27 -33.38
CA LEU A 502 13.64 -30.24 -32.93
C LEU A 502 13.20 -30.98 -31.67
N VAL A 503 12.46 -30.30 -30.78
CA VAL A 503 11.94 -30.88 -29.54
C VAL A 503 10.87 -31.93 -29.83
N THR A 504 10.01 -31.76 -30.82
CA THR A 504 8.96 -32.75 -31.15
C THR A 504 9.55 -34.05 -31.71
N CYS A 505 10.56 -33.96 -32.57
CA CYS A 505 11.31 -35.12 -33.05
C CYS A 505 12.06 -35.83 -31.92
N THR A 506 12.69 -35.03 -31.04
CA THR A 506 13.35 -35.55 -29.83
C THR A 506 12.35 -36.25 -28.90
N GLN A 507 11.18 -35.66 -28.67
CA GLN A 507 10.11 -36.25 -27.84
C GLN A 507 9.58 -37.56 -28.42
N ALA A 508 9.42 -37.68 -29.74
CA ALA A 508 9.00 -38.91 -30.40
C ALA A 508 10.05 -40.03 -30.25
N LEU A 509 11.34 -39.68 -30.41
CA LEU A 509 12.45 -40.60 -30.17
C LEU A 509 12.53 -41.02 -28.70
N CYS A 510 12.37 -40.08 -27.76
CA CYS A 510 12.36 -40.36 -26.32
C CYS A 510 11.18 -41.27 -25.93
N ARG A 511 9.96 -41.00 -26.40
CA ARG A 511 8.79 -41.87 -26.15
C ARG A 511 8.97 -43.25 -26.77
N GLY A 512 9.48 -43.34 -28.00
CA GLY A 512 9.80 -44.59 -28.65
C GLY A 512 10.89 -45.39 -27.91
N TYR A 513 11.94 -44.71 -27.44
CA TYR A 513 12.99 -45.32 -26.62
C TYR A 513 12.44 -45.84 -25.29
N LEU A 514 11.68 -45.01 -24.57
CA LEU A 514 11.06 -45.36 -23.28
C LEU A 514 10.17 -46.60 -23.44
N MET A 515 9.32 -46.61 -24.46
CA MET A 515 8.37 -47.70 -24.65
C MET A 515 9.03 -48.99 -25.15
N ARG A 516 10.11 -48.90 -25.94
CA ARG A 516 10.92 -50.09 -26.29
C ARG A 516 11.61 -50.66 -25.06
N LYS A 517 12.17 -49.83 -24.19
CA LYS A 517 12.78 -50.29 -22.93
C LYS A 517 11.74 -50.95 -22.02
N GLU A 518 10.57 -50.35 -21.89
CA GLU A 518 9.52 -50.89 -21.04
C GLU A 518 8.90 -52.18 -21.64
N PHE A 519 8.77 -52.27 -22.97
CA PHE A 519 8.35 -53.48 -23.65
C PHE A 519 9.34 -54.65 -23.45
N VAL A 520 10.65 -54.38 -23.49
CA VAL A 520 11.68 -55.40 -23.19
C VAL A 520 11.48 -55.94 -21.77
N LYS A 521 11.30 -55.06 -20.77
CA LYS A 521 10.99 -55.51 -19.39
C LYS A 521 9.70 -56.31 -19.30
N MET A 522 8.66 -55.94 -20.07
CA MET A 522 7.40 -56.69 -20.10
C MET A 522 7.59 -58.09 -20.71
N MET A 523 8.40 -58.23 -21.77
CA MET A 523 8.73 -59.52 -22.37
C MET A 523 9.57 -60.39 -21.45
N GLU A 524 10.59 -59.82 -20.80
CA GLU A 524 11.39 -60.51 -19.78
C GLU A 524 10.51 -61.02 -18.63
N ARG A 525 9.55 -60.22 -18.14
CA ARG A 525 8.58 -60.66 -17.13
C ARG A 525 7.74 -61.84 -17.63
N ARG A 526 7.30 -61.82 -18.89
CA ARG A 526 6.51 -62.91 -19.48
C ARG A 526 7.30 -64.21 -19.53
N GLU A 527 8.55 -64.17 -19.99
CA GLU A 527 9.41 -65.37 -20.01
C GLU A 527 9.78 -65.86 -18.61
N ALA A 528 10.10 -64.93 -17.70
CA ALA A 528 10.39 -65.24 -16.31
C ALA A 528 9.21 -65.95 -15.64
N VAL A 529 7.96 -65.57 -15.93
CA VAL A 529 6.77 -66.25 -15.41
C VAL A 529 6.74 -67.73 -15.81
N TYR A 530 7.04 -68.07 -17.07
CA TYR A 530 7.09 -69.47 -17.51
C TYR A 530 8.23 -70.24 -16.84
N ALA A 531 9.42 -69.63 -16.76
CA ALA A 531 10.57 -70.25 -16.10
C ALA A 531 10.30 -70.49 -14.60
N ILE A 532 9.70 -69.53 -13.91
CA ILE A 532 9.31 -69.65 -12.50
C ILE A 532 8.28 -70.77 -12.33
N GLN A 533 7.22 -70.79 -13.14
CA GLN A 533 6.18 -71.81 -13.07
C GLN A 533 6.74 -73.23 -13.30
N TYR A 534 7.60 -73.39 -14.29
CA TYR A 534 8.22 -74.69 -14.59
C TYR A 534 9.18 -75.12 -13.48
N ASN A 535 10.06 -74.21 -13.03
CA ASN A 535 11.04 -74.51 -11.98
C ASN A 535 10.36 -74.82 -10.64
N ILE A 536 9.29 -74.12 -10.27
CA ILE A 536 8.52 -74.44 -9.06
C ILE A 536 7.95 -75.86 -9.15
N ARG A 537 7.34 -76.25 -10.29
CA ARG A 537 6.83 -77.63 -10.48
C ARG A 537 7.95 -78.66 -10.40
N SER A 538 9.06 -78.42 -11.09
CA SER A 538 10.23 -79.32 -11.08
C SER A 538 10.81 -79.46 -9.67
N PHE A 539 11.00 -78.34 -8.96
CA PHE A 539 11.49 -78.34 -7.58
C PHE A 539 10.54 -79.08 -6.64
N MET A 540 9.22 -78.92 -6.78
CA MET A 540 8.26 -79.64 -5.95
C MET A 540 8.34 -81.16 -6.13
N ASN A 541 8.72 -81.64 -7.31
CA ASN A 541 8.95 -83.07 -7.58
C ASN A 541 10.29 -83.56 -7.03
N VAL A 542 11.34 -82.75 -7.13
CA VAL A 542 12.72 -83.16 -6.83
C VAL A 542 13.14 -82.86 -5.39
N LYS A 543 12.48 -81.93 -4.67
CA LYS A 543 12.84 -81.51 -3.30
C LYS A 543 12.90 -82.65 -2.28
N HIS A 544 12.16 -83.74 -2.51
CA HIS A 544 12.14 -84.90 -1.63
C HIS A 544 13.02 -86.05 -2.14
N TRP A 545 13.61 -85.93 -3.33
CA TRP A 545 14.45 -86.96 -3.95
C TRP A 545 15.79 -87.13 -3.19
N PRO A 546 16.17 -88.35 -2.76
CA PRO A 546 17.36 -88.58 -1.94
C PRO A 546 18.67 -88.06 -2.56
N TRP A 547 18.85 -88.20 -3.87
CA TRP A 547 20.04 -87.71 -4.56
C TRP A 547 20.14 -86.19 -4.60
N MET A 548 19.02 -85.46 -4.68
CA MET A 548 19.04 -84.00 -4.63
C MET A 548 19.36 -83.47 -3.24
N LYS A 549 18.92 -84.16 -2.19
CA LYS A 549 19.32 -83.86 -0.80
C LYS A 549 20.82 -84.06 -0.59
N LEU A 550 21.42 -85.08 -1.22
CA LEU A 550 22.87 -85.30 -1.18
C LEU A 550 23.62 -84.17 -1.91
N TYR A 551 23.17 -83.78 -3.10
CA TYR A 551 23.74 -82.67 -3.85
C TYR A 551 23.70 -81.34 -3.08
N PHE A 552 22.57 -81.02 -2.41
CA PHE A 552 22.49 -79.80 -1.58
C PHE A 552 23.46 -79.79 -0.38
N LYS A 553 23.83 -80.97 0.16
CA LYS A 553 24.85 -81.06 1.21
C LYS A 553 26.27 -80.90 0.67
N ILE A 554 26.53 -81.31 -0.56
CA ILE A 554 27.87 -81.25 -1.19
C ILE A 554 28.13 -79.90 -1.87
N LYS A 555 27.11 -79.28 -2.47
CA LYS A 555 27.22 -78.02 -3.25
C LYS A 555 27.94 -76.88 -2.51
N PRO A 556 27.68 -76.60 -1.21
CA PRO A 556 28.39 -75.53 -0.48
C PRO A 556 29.89 -75.78 -0.30
N LEU A 557 30.34 -77.04 -0.42
CA LEU A 557 31.76 -77.42 -0.30
C LEU A 557 32.55 -77.19 -1.59
N LEU A 558 31.89 -76.82 -2.70
CA LEU A 558 32.48 -76.54 -4.02
C LEU A 558 32.70 -75.03 -4.28
N LYS A 559 32.61 -74.19 -3.24
CA LYS A 559 32.49 -72.72 -3.27
C LYS A 559 33.65 -71.92 -3.89
N SER A 560 34.81 -72.51 -4.17
CA SER A 560 36.03 -71.77 -4.50
C SER A 560 35.98 -70.99 -5.83
N ALA A 561 35.22 -71.48 -6.82
CA ALA A 561 35.14 -70.85 -8.14
C ALA A 561 34.14 -69.67 -8.20
N GLU A 562 33.06 -69.69 -7.41
CA GLU A 562 32.08 -68.59 -7.35
C GLU A 562 32.67 -67.35 -6.65
N THR A 563 33.44 -67.57 -5.57
CA THR A 563 34.06 -66.48 -4.79
C THR A 563 35.10 -65.68 -5.59
N GLU A 564 35.79 -66.31 -6.54
CA GLU A 564 36.82 -65.63 -7.35
C GLU A 564 36.20 -64.67 -8.37
N LYS A 565 35.08 -65.06 -8.97
CA LYS A 565 34.34 -64.22 -9.91
C LYS A 565 33.64 -63.05 -9.20
N GLU A 566 33.10 -63.27 -8.01
CA GLU A 566 32.54 -62.19 -7.17
C GLU A 566 33.63 -61.20 -6.74
N MET A 567 34.83 -61.68 -6.39
CA MET A 567 35.96 -60.83 -6.01
C MET A 567 36.47 -59.97 -7.17
N ALA A 568 36.44 -60.49 -8.40
CA ALA A 568 36.80 -59.72 -9.60
C ALA A 568 35.81 -58.57 -9.86
N ASN A 569 34.50 -58.84 -9.81
CA ASN A 569 33.46 -57.82 -9.98
C ASN A 569 33.53 -56.76 -8.86
N MET A 570 33.70 -57.18 -7.60
CA MET A 570 33.84 -56.25 -6.47
C MET A 570 35.05 -55.33 -6.62
N LYS A 571 36.17 -55.82 -7.19
CA LYS A 571 37.34 -54.98 -7.46
C LYS A 571 37.05 -53.92 -8.50
N GLU A 572 36.35 -54.27 -9.57
CA GLU A 572 35.99 -53.31 -10.63
C GLU A 572 35.04 -52.23 -10.09
N ASP A 573 34.00 -52.63 -9.35
CA ASP A 573 33.06 -51.70 -8.70
C ASP A 573 33.76 -50.80 -7.68
N PHE A 574 34.70 -51.36 -6.90
CA PHE A 574 35.49 -50.59 -5.94
C PHE A 574 36.36 -49.52 -6.62
N ILE A 575 37.03 -49.87 -7.72
CA ILE A 575 37.87 -48.93 -8.47
C ILE A 575 37.01 -47.80 -9.04
N LYS A 576 35.88 -48.14 -9.67
CA LYS A 576 34.97 -47.15 -10.25
C LYS A 576 34.39 -46.22 -9.19
N CYS A 577 33.90 -46.76 -8.08
CA CYS A 577 33.36 -45.97 -6.99
C CYS A 577 34.41 -45.04 -6.36
N LYS A 578 35.67 -45.49 -6.28
CA LYS A 578 36.78 -44.68 -5.78
C LYS A 578 37.12 -43.53 -6.73
N GLU A 579 37.11 -43.75 -8.04
CA GLU A 579 37.34 -42.69 -9.03
C GLU A 579 36.20 -41.66 -9.05
N ASP A 580 34.95 -42.12 -9.00
CA ASP A 580 33.78 -41.23 -8.97
C ASP A 580 33.73 -40.40 -7.69
N LEU A 581 34.08 -41.00 -6.54
CA LEU A 581 34.21 -40.28 -5.27
C LEU A 581 35.28 -39.18 -5.36
N ALA A 582 36.46 -39.49 -5.90
CA ALA A 582 37.53 -38.50 -6.04
C ALA A 582 37.13 -37.32 -6.93
N LYS A 583 36.42 -37.58 -8.04
CA LYS A 583 35.89 -36.53 -8.93
C LYS A 583 34.82 -35.69 -8.24
N ALA A 584 33.91 -36.32 -7.50
CA ALA A 584 32.84 -35.64 -6.78
C ALA A 584 33.40 -34.74 -5.65
N GLU A 585 34.39 -35.21 -4.90
CA GLU A 585 35.05 -34.42 -3.84
C GLU A 585 35.79 -33.22 -4.40
N ALA A 586 36.53 -33.38 -5.50
CA ALA A 586 37.21 -32.28 -6.18
C ALA A 586 36.20 -31.20 -6.64
N LYS A 587 35.08 -31.63 -7.25
CA LYS A 587 34.04 -30.70 -7.71
C LYS A 587 33.30 -30.03 -6.57
N ARG A 588 33.04 -30.74 -5.46
CA ARG A 588 32.44 -30.15 -4.25
C ARG A 588 33.32 -29.04 -3.71
N LYS A 589 34.62 -29.27 -3.60
CA LYS A 589 35.57 -28.28 -3.08
C LYS A 589 35.62 -27.00 -3.94
N GLU A 590 35.64 -27.16 -5.27
CA GLU A 590 35.59 -26.01 -6.20
C GLU A 590 34.30 -25.19 -6.02
N LEU A 591 33.15 -25.85 -5.83
CA LEU A 591 31.86 -25.18 -5.63
C LEU A 591 31.78 -24.50 -4.25
N GLU A 592 32.33 -25.13 -3.20
CA GLU A 592 32.41 -24.54 -1.87
C GLU A 592 33.24 -23.25 -1.89
N GLU A 593 34.39 -23.24 -2.57
CA GLU A 593 35.23 -22.04 -2.73
C GLU A 593 34.48 -20.91 -3.44
N LYS A 594 33.77 -21.20 -4.54
CA LYS A 594 32.93 -20.22 -5.24
C LYS A 594 31.79 -19.68 -4.37
N MET A 595 31.17 -20.54 -3.56
CA MET A 595 30.08 -20.12 -2.67
C MET A 595 30.57 -19.19 -1.56
N VAL A 596 31.79 -19.42 -1.04
CA VAL A 596 32.42 -18.53 -0.07
C VAL A 596 32.67 -17.15 -0.65
N THR A 597 33.13 -17.05 -1.91
CA THR A 597 33.32 -15.74 -2.58
C THR A 597 32.01 -14.96 -2.69
N LEU A 598 30.92 -15.62 -3.10
CA LEU A 598 29.60 -14.97 -3.20
C LEU A 598 29.06 -14.54 -1.81
N LEU A 599 29.31 -15.34 -0.76
CA LEU A 599 28.95 -14.95 0.60
C LEU A 599 29.77 -13.75 1.09
N GLN A 600 31.04 -13.66 0.69
CA GLN A 600 31.88 -12.50 0.99
C GLN A 600 31.34 -11.24 0.30
N GLU A 601 31.06 -11.30 -1.00
CA GLU A 601 30.46 -10.18 -1.75
C GLU A 601 29.13 -9.72 -1.13
N LYS A 602 28.27 -10.66 -0.73
CA LYS A 602 27.04 -10.35 0.00
C LYS A 602 27.32 -9.59 1.30
N ASN A 603 28.29 -10.04 2.08
CA ASN A 603 28.64 -9.39 3.35
C ASN A 603 29.24 -8.00 3.12
N ASP A 604 30.07 -7.83 2.10
CA ASP A 604 30.68 -6.54 1.74
C ASP A 604 29.59 -5.54 1.30
N LEU A 605 28.63 -5.99 0.47
CA LEU A 605 27.47 -5.17 0.09
C LEU A 605 26.58 -4.82 1.29
N LEU A 606 26.37 -5.77 2.21
CA LEU A 606 25.59 -5.51 3.44
C LEU A 606 26.26 -4.44 4.31
N LEU A 607 27.58 -4.49 4.45
CA LEU A 607 28.35 -3.46 5.16
C LEU A 607 28.24 -2.11 4.46
N GLN A 608 28.27 -2.08 3.12
CA GLN A 608 28.09 -0.85 2.37
C GLN A 608 26.68 -0.26 2.55
N VAL A 609 25.64 -1.10 2.49
CA VAL A 609 24.25 -0.67 2.76
C VAL A 609 24.11 -0.12 4.18
N GLN A 610 24.73 -0.77 5.17
CA GLN A 610 24.73 -0.26 6.54
C GLN A 610 25.42 1.09 6.66
N ALA A 611 26.59 1.27 6.03
CA ALA A 611 27.31 2.53 6.03
C ALA A 611 26.52 3.66 5.34
N GLU A 612 25.84 3.38 4.22
CA GLU A 612 24.97 4.35 3.56
C GLU A 612 23.71 4.67 4.39
N SER A 613 23.17 3.69 5.12
CA SER A 613 22.06 3.90 6.05
C SER A 613 22.45 4.81 7.23
N GLU A 614 23.67 4.65 7.77
CA GLU A 614 24.23 5.55 8.79
C GLU A 614 24.46 6.97 8.21
N ASN A 615 25.02 7.08 7.00
CA ASN A 615 25.17 8.36 6.31
C ASN A 615 23.83 9.06 6.06
N LEU A 616 22.78 8.30 5.72
CA LEU A 616 21.42 8.80 5.55
C LEU A 616 20.87 9.33 6.87
N SER A 617 21.02 8.57 7.97
CA SER A 617 20.63 9.02 9.32
C SER A 617 21.33 10.33 9.72
N ASP A 618 22.62 10.47 9.44
CA ASP A 618 23.37 11.70 9.70
C ASP A 618 22.92 12.87 8.79
N ALA A 619 22.47 12.59 7.57
CA ALA A 619 21.88 13.58 6.69
C ALA A 619 20.48 14.00 7.17
N GLU A 620 19.67 13.06 7.65
CA GLU A 620 18.36 13.31 8.25
C GLU A 620 18.48 14.19 9.50
N GLU A 621 19.40 13.90 10.43
CA GLU A 621 19.62 14.73 11.62
C GLU A 621 20.05 16.16 11.25
N ARG A 622 20.95 16.30 10.27
CA ARG A 622 21.34 17.62 9.74
C ARG A 622 20.17 18.35 9.11
N CYS A 623 19.33 17.66 8.34
CA CYS A 623 18.14 18.22 7.73
C CYS A 623 17.13 18.69 8.79
N GLU A 624 16.85 17.87 9.81
CA GLU A 624 15.97 18.23 10.93
C GLU A 624 16.52 19.45 11.70
N GLY A 625 17.83 19.51 11.92
CA GLY A 625 18.52 20.66 12.51
C GLY A 625 18.35 21.94 11.68
N LEU A 626 18.47 21.85 10.35
CA LEU A 626 18.23 22.97 9.44
C LEU A 626 16.77 23.41 9.44
N ILE A 627 15.81 22.47 9.48
CA ILE A 627 14.38 22.77 9.59
C ILE A 627 14.11 23.54 10.88
N LYS A 628 14.61 23.07 12.04
CA LYS A 628 14.49 23.79 13.32
C LYS A 628 15.07 25.21 13.26
N ASN A 629 16.20 25.39 12.59
CA ASN A 629 16.80 26.71 12.39
C ASN A 629 15.97 27.60 11.46
N LYS A 630 15.42 27.05 10.36
CA LYS A 630 14.50 27.74 9.44
C LYS A 630 13.30 28.30 10.21
N ILE A 631 12.67 27.49 11.07
CA ILE A 631 11.55 27.90 11.93
C ILE A 631 11.91 29.13 12.78
N GLN A 632 13.09 29.12 13.42
CA GLN A 632 13.54 30.23 14.25
C GLN A 632 13.85 31.49 13.43
N LEU A 633 14.43 31.33 12.24
CA LEU A 633 14.73 32.43 11.34
C LEU A 633 13.46 33.06 10.78
N GLU A 634 12.47 32.26 10.36
CA GLU A 634 11.16 32.75 9.91
C GLU A 634 10.44 33.52 11.01
N ALA A 635 10.48 33.04 12.26
CA ALA A 635 9.92 33.76 13.40
C ALA A 635 10.61 35.12 13.61
N LYS A 636 11.94 35.18 13.52
CA LYS A 636 12.71 36.43 13.60
C LYS A 636 12.41 37.39 12.46
N ILE A 637 12.28 36.88 11.23
CA ILE A 637 11.92 37.69 10.06
C ILE A 637 10.56 38.33 10.28
N LYS A 638 9.56 37.54 10.73
CA LYS A 638 8.22 38.06 11.00
C LYS A 638 8.22 39.14 12.08
N GLU A 639 8.88 38.90 13.21
CA GLU A 639 8.99 39.88 14.29
C GLU A 639 9.68 41.16 13.83
N LEU A 640 10.76 41.05 13.05
CA LEU A 640 11.47 42.21 12.52
C LEU A 640 10.64 42.97 11.48
N SER A 641 9.88 42.28 10.62
CA SER A 641 8.97 42.91 9.67
C SER A 641 7.87 43.71 10.37
N GLU A 642 7.20 43.12 11.35
CA GLU A 642 6.17 43.82 12.15
C GLU A 642 6.74 45.07 12.84
N ARG A 643 7.96 44.96 13.40
CA ARG A 643 8.66 46.11 14.00
C ARG A 643 9.05 47.18 12.99
N VAL A 644 9.41 46.80 11.76
CA VAL A 644 9.72 47.77 10.70
C VAL A 644 8.46 48.51 10.30
N ASP A 645 7.33 47.81 10.14
CA ASP A 645 6.05 48.43 9.81
C ASP A 645 5.60 49.44 10.89
N ASP A 646 5.73 49.08 12.17
CA ASP A 646 5.43 49.98 13.30
C ASP A 646 6.34 51.24 13.29
N GLU A 647 7.64 51.07 13.04
CA GLU A 647 8.59 52.19 12.97
C GLU A 647 8.35 53.07 11.72
N GLU A 648 7.93 52.48 10.60
CA GLU A 648 7.52 53.23 9.41
C GLU A 648 6.27 54.08 9.68
N GLU A 649 5.28 53.54 10.41
CA GLU A 649 4.10 54.29 10.85
C GLU A 649 4.49 55.44 11.79
N ILE A 650 5.31 55.18 12.81
CA ILE A 650 5.81 56.21 13.74
C ILE A 650 6.59 57.29 12.99
N ASN A 651 7.43 56.91 12.03
CA ASN A 651 8.20 57.88 11.23
C ASN A 651 7.27 58.73 10.34
N ALA A 652 6.23 58.13 9.76
CA ALA A 652 5.20 58.88 9.03
C ALA A 652 4.47 59.88 9.94
N GLU A 653 4.09 59.48 11.16
CA GLU A 653 3.49 60.39 12.15
C GLU A 653 4.43 61.52 12.58
N LEU A 654 5.70 61.20 12.85
CA LEU A 654 6.72 62.18 13.22
C LEU A 654 6.98 63.17 12.08
N THR A 655 7.02 62.68 10.84
CA THR A 655 7.18 63.52 9.65
C THR A 655 5.98 64.45 9.48
N ALA A 656 4.76 63.96 9.70
CA ALA A 656 3.54 64.78 9.68
C ALA A 656 3.53 65.84 10.79
N LYS A 657 3.93 65.48 12.03
CA LYS A 657 4.07 66.43 13.15
C LYS A 657 5.16 67.46 12.89
N LYS A 658 6.31 67.03 12.37
CA LYS A 658 7.42 67.91 12.00
C LYS A 658 6.96 68.95 10.98
N ARG A 659 6.24 68.52 9.94
CA ARG A 659 5.69 69.44 8.93
C ARG A 659 4.77 70.48 9.54
N LYS A 660 3.87 70.09 10.45
CA LYS A 660 3.01 71.04 11.18
C LYS A 660 3.80 72.04 12.02
N LEU A 661 4.82 71.58 12.74
CA LEU A 661 5.68 72.45 13.55
C LEU A 661 6.54 73.38 12.69
N GLU A 662 6.99 72.93 11.52
CA GLU A 662 7.70 73.76 10.55
C GLU A 662 6.78 74.84 9.98
N ASP A 663 5.53 74.49 9.65
CA ASP A 663 4.51 75.43 9.19
C ASP A 663 4.21 76.48 10.28
N GLU A 664 3.92 76.06 11.53
CA GLU A 664 3.69 76.95 12.68
C GLU A 664 4.89 77.86 12.98
N CYS A 665 6.12 77.31 12.96
CA CYS A 665 7.33 78.11 13.15
C CYS A 665 7.52 79.14 12.03
N SER A 666 7.13 78.81 10.80
CA SER A 666 7.20 79.73 9.67
C SER A 666 6.19 80.86 9.79
N GLU A 667 4.97 80.57 10.24
CA GLU A 667 3.94 81.57 10.52
C GLU A 667 4.37 82.50 11.66
N LEU A 668 4.83 81.95 12.78
CA LEU A 668 5.31 82.76 13.91
C LEU A 668 6.48 83.66 13.54
N LYS A 669 7.43 83.17 12.72
CA LYS A 669 8.53 84.00 12.20
C LYS A 669 8.01 85.16 11.37
N LYS A 670 7.05 84.90 10.48
CA LYS A 670 6.44 85.94 9.65
C LYS A 670 5.70 86.97 10.50
N ASP A 671 4.94 86.52 11.50
CA ASP A 671 4.23 87.41 12.42
C ASP A 671 5.20 88.28 13.24
N ILE A 672 6.34 87.71 13.68
CA ILE A 672 7.40 88.48 14.35
C ILE A 672 7.98 89.53 13.40
N ASP A 673 8.33 89.15 12.17
CA ASP A 673 8.87 90.08 11.17
C ASP A 673 7.88 91.24 10.88
N ASP A 674 6.58 90.92 10.74
CA ASP A 674 5.51 91.90 10.52
C ASP A 674 5.30 92.83 11.75
N LEU A 675 5.42 92.28 12.97
CA LEU A 675 5.36 93.04 14.21
C LEU A 675 6.59 93.95 14.39
N GLU A 676 7.79 93.49 14.04
CA GLU A 676 9.02 94.29 14.06
C GLU A 676 8.92 95.48 13.08
N LEU A 677 8.40 95.25 11.88
CA LEU A 677 8.12 96.31 10.90
C LEU A 677 7.09 97.33 11.44
N THR A 678 6.06 96.84 12.12
CA THR A 678 5.03 97.69 12.73
C THR A 678 5.61 98.50 13.90
N LEU A 679 6.44 97.89 14.74
CA LEU A 679 7.09 98.54 15.88
C LEU A 679 8.08 99.62 15.39
N ALA A 680 8.88 99.33 14.36
CA ALA A 680 9.76 100.32 13.73
C ALA A 680 8.98 101.51 13.13
N LYS A 681 7.77 101.26 12.60
CA LYS A 681 6.88 102.33 12.11
C LYS A 681 6.32 103.17 13.26
N VAL A 682 5.85 102.54 14.33
CA VAL A 682 5.35 103.23 15.53
C VAL A 682 6.47 104.02 16.23
N GLU A 683 7.70 103.51 16.28
CA GLU A 683 8.85 104.26 16.80
C GLU A 683 9.18 105.49 15.95
N LYS A 684 9.12 105.37 14.61
CA LYS A 684 9.24 106.53 13.71
C LYS A 684 8.12 107.55 13.94
N GLU A 685 6.89 107.09 14.09
CA GLU A 685 5.74 107.96 14.38
C GLU A 685 5.89 108.64 15.75
N LYS A 686 6.30 107.90 16.79
CA LYS A 686 6.63 108.41 18.12
C LYS A 686 7.69 109.51 18.04
N HIS A 687 8.82 109.26 17.38
CA HIS A 687 9.86 110.26 17.17
C HIS A 687 9.35 111.49 16.40
N ALA A 688 8.48 111.30 15.41
CA ALA A 688 7.86 112.42 14.71
C ALA A 688 6.92 113.24 15.60
N THR A 689 6.17 112.61 16.52
CA THR A 689 5.37 113.31 17.54
C THR A 689 6.22 113.98 18.61
N GLU A 690 7.29 113.34 19.11
CA GLU A 690 8.23 113.95 20.06
C GLU A 690 8.88 115.21 19.47
N ASN A 691 9.29 115.16 18.21
CA ASN A 691 9.80 116.33 17.48
C ASN A 691 8.74 117.43 17.29
N LYS A 692 7.45 117.08 17.14
CA LYS A 692 6.37 118.08 17.11
C LYS A 692 6.12 118.71 18.49
N VAL A 693 6.27 117.96 19.58
CA VAL A 693 6.17 118.48 20.95
C VAL A 693 7.33 119.43 21.28
N PHE A 694 8.53 119.16 20.75
CA PHE A 694 9.69 120.06 20.85
C PHE A 694 9.57 121.37 20.05
N ILE A 695 8.64 121.46 19.10
CA ILE A 695 8.40 122.70 18.31
C ILE A 695 7.40 123.64 19.01
N TYR A 696 6.74 123.21 20.08
CA TYR A 696 5.75 124.00 20.84
C TYR A 696 6.15 124.33 22.29
N ILE A 697 7.42 124.15 22.65
CA ILE A 697 8.06 124.71 23.86
C ILE A 697 9.14 125.67 23.37
#